data_AF-A0A496V1Z3-F1
#
_entry.id   AF-A0A496V1Z3-F1
#
_cell.length_a   1.000
_cell.length_b   1.000
_cell.length_c   1.000
_cell.angle_alpha   90.00
_cell.angle_beta   90.00
_cell.angle_gamma   90.00
#
_symmetry.space_group_name_H-M   'P 1'
#
loop_
_entity.id
_entity.type
_entity.pdbx_description
1 polymer ?
#
loop_
_entity_poly.entity_id
_entity_poly.type
_entity_poly.pdbx_seq_one_letter_code
_entity_poly.pdbx_strand_id
1 'polypeptide(L)'
;MKLLQRLKQALKAKNRLTTSRFSITINDKQPAMALLGEQDCLVTGFVPYGDIPVALATGTCLHFNLVPHSKIITKIRLRVGTYCRVNHCHITVQLNDFTHRFNAHDLVDNEYVEISLPTPLTCVAGQPLDIQIYSEDATQDNQVAVWCARKPPTFKSSLPQKFFLGFRGLGMRFSRNEKRILRKGFAQPQPPPRVSIVIPVFNKALYTYNCLLTVQACDQPISKEVIIINNASSDETAALLAQQQGAFKIINNEENQGFVQACRQGAEIADGEFILFLNNDTQVMPGWLSNRVKVMDDHPEVGITGSKLIYPDGRLQEAGGIIFNDASGWNYGRLQDPTNPKFNQSREIDYCSGASLMIRKTLWEQLGGFDLRYAPAYYEDTDLCFAARQAGYKVLYCHDSEVIHHEGITAGTDIQSGYKAYQAINHKKFQAKWWNVLSTHMPPPPQTSPEAAAFRLMAAKTTAFRIPNHKILATHLLAQGWAANFWSYLNINHIDEELYLIQSVGFNTVIILVPWVGFQTKVDPITYHEDYFTLFEQLLEKVQAHGLQIILRLGYTHDNGPYSEPEGYLRQIVVGADSVMFNAWCDYLDRVWAIARLFPNVLGGFITWEDFFFMDLTHIPSEQRLLFAERTGYQRYLEEHYSLEEISARYKQQPFADYNEIPIPAFKSSAIHLFCEFWDKVLIDSIFKESKKHFPPLTMEIRTDCDPQEDSYICHDSTFDVTSDTHLTTIYYTPAWGAPNDGGLESAENVLKRMHYLFEHLRTKTSNVIFIDQFNFIDNTPGFERHTGILPNEVPQFLSAVADILQHNTIGYSLWTLQDVRANALKNGLFERNYPSWEIDKGEIVFDSVAQKQAALLNQEGTLSQLLAWCVGVPFVKEKPFQLDFKLKKARCATAQKISLTVFVINENQVIHEDTVFSEQCEDWQDIHLENIQFGIGYEIKLENRGSPVLLSDFYLYQLRQENGVIDANGKPKAFYNELVSLNHKLSTQKISPPKSFFQQEDITPQQFEGVFSDRWMGKTLRGIIAKPAEQARFSFIVKAYVPDNWHDYTNKITLTLDDKRYNINQPIKTGYNEILVEPLESSWFDNNLFFQLEANSLCSPKDYDAHSQDTRKVSLQLIELGFYS
;
A
#
# COMPACT_ATOMS: atom_id res chain seq x y z
N MET A 1 42.11 17.50 34.42
CA MET A 1 42.09 18.69 33.55
C MET A 1 43.39 18.95 32.77
N LYS A 2 44.60 18.92 33.37
CA LYS A 2 45.87 19.08 32.61
C LYS A 2 46.14 18.00 31.53
N LEU A 3 45.59 16.80 31.69
CA LEU A 3 45.68 15.72 30.67
C LEU A 3 44.78 15.99 29.45
N LEU A 4 43.59 16.55 29.66
CA LEU A 4 42.65 16.92 28.59
C LEU A 4 43.17 18.11 27.77
N GLN A 5 43.91 19.02 28.39
CA GLN A 5 44.53 20.16 27.71
C GLN A 5 45.73 19.73 26.84
N ARG A 6 46.48 18.70 27.27
CA ARG A 6 47.54 18.06 26.46
C ARG A 6 46.99 17.27 25.26
N LEU A 7 45.85 16.61 25.42
CA LEU A 7 45.16 15.91 24.32
C LEU A 7 44.60 16.88 23.26
N LYS A 8 44.05 18.04 23.68
CA LYS A 8 43.57 19.08 22.74
C LYS A 8 44.71 19.83 22.02
N GLN A 9 45.89 19.95 22.62
CA GLN A 9 47.09 20.46 21.93
C GLN A 9 47.70 19.43 20.96
N ALA A 10 47.68 18.14 21.31
CA ALA A 10 48.14 17.07 20.41
C ALA A 10 47.27 16.92 19.16
N LEU A 11 45.95 17.17 19.27
CA LEU A 11 45.02 17.12 18.14
C LEU A 11 45.04 18.38 17.26
N LYS A 12 45.54 19.53 17.76
CA LYS A 12 45.72 20.75 16.95
C LYS A 12 47.07 20.82 16.20
N ALA A 13 48.02 19.92 16.50
CA ALA A 13 49.38 19.95 15.93
C ALA A 13 49.65 18.93 14.82
N LYS A 14 48.64 18.19 14.33
CA LYS A 14 48.80 17.16 13.29
C LYS A 14 47.98 17.39 12.01
N ASN A 15 47.70 18.65 11.67
CA ASN A 15 47.34 19.05 10.30
C ASN A 15 48.58 19.54 9.56
N ARG A 16 49.45 18.61 9.14
CA ARG A 16 50.43 18.78 8.06
C ARG A 16 50.95 17.41 7.60
N LEU A 17 50.50 17.03 6.41
CA LEU A 17 50.97 15.99 5.48
C LEU A 17 52.31 15.29 5.80
N THR A 18 52.26 13.98 6.02
CA THR A 18 52.91 12.93 5.20
C THR A 18 52.56 11.56 5.79
N THR A 19 52.04 10.69 4.94
CA THR A 19 51.58 9.32 5.21
C THR A 19 52.73 8.40 5.64
N SER A 20 52.86 8.11 6.94
CA SER A 20 53.62 6.93 7.40
C SER A 20 52.67 5.74 7.52
N ARG A 21 52.75 4.81 6.56
CA ARG A 21 52.06 3.50 6.57
C ARG A 21 52.45 2.75 7.85
N PHE A 22 51.47 2.33 8.65
CA PHE A 22 51.70 1.29 9.67
C PHE A 22 51.74 -0.06 8.94
N SER A 23 52.91 -0.71 8.87
CA SER A 23 53.03 -2.06 8.29
C SER A 23 52.91 -3.11 9.38
N ILE A 24 51.96 -4.03 9.25
CA ILE A 24 52.03 -5.31 9.96
C ILE A 24 52.84 -6.26 9.06
N THR A 25 54.10 -6.48 9.41
CA THR A 25 54.95 -7.46 8.72
C THR A 25 54.65 -8.85 9.27
N ILE A 26 54.01 -9.70 8.48
CA ILE A 26 53.93 -11.14 8.78
C ILE A 26 55.26 -11.76 8.33
N ASN A 27 56.26 -11.73 9.20
CA ASN A 27 57.54 -12.42 8.98
C ASN A 27 57.37 -13.91 9.28
N ASP A 28 56.73 -14.66 8.39
CA ASP A 28 56.74 -16.12 8.47
C ASP A 28 57.71 -16.76 7.49
N LYS A 29 58.46 -17.72 8.03
CA LYS A 29 59.57 -18.38 7.37
C LYS A 29 59.05 -19.21 6.18
N GLN A 30 59.52 -18.86 4.98
CA GLN A 30 59.44 -19.58 3.71
C GLN A 30 58.08 -19.65 2.99
N PRO A 31 57.95 -19.01 1.80
CA PRO A 31 56.75 -19.06 0.98
C PRO A 31 56.80 -20.03 -0.22
N ALA A 32 55.60 -20.19 -0.80
CA ALA A 32 55.26 -20.92 -2.01
C ALA A 32 56.08 -20.51 -3.24
N MET A 33 56.29 -21.47 -4.14
CA MET A 33 57.13 -21.33 -5.34
C MET A 33 56.57 -20.37 -6.41
N ALA A 34 57.46 -19.58 -7.03
CA ALA A 34 57.25 -18.95 -8.34
C ALA A 34 58.09 -19.65 -9.42
N LEU A 35 57.58 -19.73 -10.66
CA LEU A 35 58.35 -20.17 -11.83
C LEU A 35 59.04 -18.96 -12.48
N LEU A 36 60.34 -19.07 -12.80
CA LEU A 36 61.13 -18.00 -13.41
C LEU A 36 61.94 -18.54 -14.61
N GLY A 37 61.69 -18.03 -15.82
CA GLY A 37 62.55 -18.21 -17.01
C GLY A 37 61.97 -19.07 -18.15
N GLU A 38 62.62 -19.01 -19.33
CA GLU A 38 62.19 -19.61 -20.61
C GLU A 38 62.03 -21.15 -20.63
N GLN A 39 62.48 -21.87 -19.58
CA GLN A 39 62.50 -23.34 -19.56
C GLN A 39 61.72 -23.99 -18.39
N ASP A 40 60.81 -23.28 -17.72
CA ASP A 40 59.85 -23.85 -16.74
C ASP A 40 60.49 -24.80 -15.68
N CYS A 41 61.73 -24.53 -15.24
CA CYS A 41 62.39 -25.36 -14.22
C CYS A 41 61.95 -25.02 -12.79
N LEU A 42 61.80 -26.07 -11.98
CA LEU A 42 61.16 -26.05 -10.66
C LEU A 42 62.14 -25.84 -9.50
N VAL A 43 61.77 -24.94 -8.59
CA VAL A 43 62.41 -24.74 -7.27
C VAL A 43 61.70 -25.63 -6.22
N THR A 44 62.40 -26.22 -5.24
CA THR A 44 61.78 -27.13 -4.24
C THR A 44 62.03 -26.71 -2.77
N GLY A 45 61.02 -26.86 -1.90
CA GLY A 45 61.09 -26.65 -0.44
C GLY A 45 59.70 -26.63 0.25
N PHE A 46 59.60 -27.10 1.51
CA PHE A 46 58.36 -27.30 2.30
C PHE A 46 57.81 -26.03 2.99
N VAL A 47 56.48 -26.00 3.23
CA VAL A 47 55.68 -24.83 3.66
C VAL A 47 55.41 -24.81 5.19
N PRO A 48 55.66 -23.68 5.91
CA PRO A 48 55.21 -23.51 7.30
C PRO A 48 53.87 -22.78 7.51
N TYR A 49 53.26 -22.14 6.49
CA TYR A 49 51.89 -21.61 6.55
C TYR A 49 51.19 -21.82 5.20
N GLY A 50 50.25 -22.78 5.15
CA GLY A 50 49.61 -23.27 3.92
C GLY A 50 48.23 -22.68 3.64
N ASP A 51 47.72 -22.93 2.42
CA ASP A 51 46.32 -23.12 1.99
C ASP A 51 45.21 -22.16 2.52
N ILE A 52 45.56 -21.03 3.14
CA ILE A 52 44.65 -20.07 3.76
C ILE A 52 44.79 -18.69 3.09
N PRO A 53 43.69 -18.07 2.61
CA PRO A 53 43.70 -16.73 2.03
C PRO A 53 44.10 -15.64 3.04
N VAL A 54 44.93 -14.67 2.61
CA VAL A 54 45.27 -13.48 3.42
C VAL A 54 44.59 -12.24 2.85
N ALA A 55 43.76 -11.57 3.66
CA ALA A 55 43.13 -10.30 3.31
C ALA A 55 44.16 -9.15 3.26
N LEU A 56 44.29 -8.50 2.11
CA LEU A 56 45.00 -7.23 1.95
C LEU A 56 44.07 -6.10 2.41
N ALA A 57 44.18 -5.72 3.69
CA ALA A 57 43.52 -4.54 4.26
C ALA A 57 44.49 -3.34 4.32
N THR A 58 44.00 -2.14 4.66
CA THR A 58 44.84 -0.93 4.83
C THR A 58 46.07 -1.21 5.70
N GLY A 59 47.28 -1.10 5.13
CA GLY A 59 48.54 -1.35 5.83
C GLY A 59 49.04 -2.80 5.84
N THR A 60 48.33 -3.72 5.16
CA THR A 60 48.76 -5.11 4.98
C THR A 60 49.69 -5.22 3.77
N CYS A 61 50.87 -5.82 3.96
CA CYS A 61 51.81 -6.12 2.89
C CYS A 61 52.34 -7.55 3.06
N LEU A 62 52.15 -8.39 2.06
CA LEU A 62 52.71 -9.73 2.00
C LEU A 62 54.13 -9.65 1.48
N HIS A 63 55.06 -10.26 2.19
CA HIS A 63 56.49 -10.18 1.90
C HIS A 63 57.06 -11.56 1.59
N PHE A 64 57.77 -11.70 0.47
CA PHE A 64 58.29 -12.95 -0.04
C PHE A 64 59.77 -12.81 -0.39
N ASN A 65 60.58 -13.80 -0.02
CA ASN A 65 61.98 -13.91 -0.44
C ASN A 65 62.11 -15.08 -1.43
N LEU A 66 62.30 -14.79 -2.72
CA LEU A 66 62.43 -15.80 -3.77
C LEU A 66 63.87 -16.04 -4.17
N VAL A 67 64.35 -17.28 -4.13
CA VAL A 67 65.72 -17.60 -4.56
C VAL A 67 65.71 -18.09 -6.03
N PRO A 68 66.25 -17.33 -6.99
CA PRO A 68 66.24 -17.72 -8.39
C PRO A 68 67.35 -18.75 -8.69
N HIS A 69 67.04 -19.72 -9.55
CA HIS A 69 68.02 -20.69 -10.08
C HIS A 69 68.70 -20.19 -11.37
N SER A 70 68.05 -19.29 -12.11
CA SER A 70 68.60 -18.64 -13.30
C SER A 70 69.31 -17.34 -12.94
N LYS A 71 70.29 -16.93 -13.74
CA LYS A 71 70.94 -15.61 -13.64
C LYS A 71 70.11 -14.48 -14.25
N ILE A 72 69.09 -14.83 -15.04
CA ILE A 72 68.24 -13.89 -15.76
C ILE A 72 66.78 -14.28 -15.56
N ILE A 73 65.96 -13.30 -15.18
CA ILE A 73 64.51 -13.43 -15.01
C ILE A 73 63.84 -12.50 -16.01
N THR A 74 62.90 -13.03 -16.79
CA THR A 74 62.13 -12.25 -17.77
C THR A 74 60.65 -12.11 -17.41
N LYS A 75 60.11 -13.01 -16.58
CA LYS A 75 58.71 -13.03 -16.16
C LYS A 75 58.58 -13.63 -14.76
N ILE A 76 57.53 -13.25 -14.04
CA ILE A 76 57.06 -13.88 -12.81
C ILE A 76 55.67 -14.46 -13.08
N ARG A 77 55.42 -15.71 -12.69
CA ARG A 77 54.08 -16.31 -12.72
C ARG A 77 53.59 -16.54 -11.29
N LEU A 78 52.47 -15.93 -10.93
CA LEU A 78 51.80 -16.06 -9.63
C LEU A 78 50.45 -16.77 -9.81
N ARG A 79 49.99 -17.52 -8.82
CA ARG A 79 48.60 -17.99 -8.76
C ARG A 79 47.89 -17.17 -7.71
N VAL A 80 46.75 -16.56 -8.04
CA VAL A 80 46.02 -15.64 -7.15
C VAL A 80 44.55 -16.08 -7.11
N GLY A 81 43.92 -16.02 -5.94
CA GLY A 81 42.48 -16.16 -5.79
C GLY A 81 41.94 -15.06 -4.89
N THR A 82 40.67 -14.67 -5.08
CA THR A 82 40.05 -13.51 -4.41
C THR A 82 38.70 -13.87 -3.75
N TYR A 83 38.34 -13.15 -2.67
CA TYR A 83 37.20 -13.50 -1.80
C TYR A 83 36.22 -12.34 -1.54
N CYS A 84 36.10 -11.34 -2.42
CA CYS A 84 35.29 -10.15 -2.11
C CYS A 84 34.44 -9.60 -3.26
N ARG A 85 33.34 -8.96 -2.83
CA ARG A 85 32.06 -8.67 -3.50
C ARG A 85 32.12 -7.79 -4.76
N VAL A 86 33.05 -6.84 -4.85
CA VAL A 86 33.26 -5.96 -6.01
C VAL A 86 34.69 -5.46 -5.88
N ASN A 87 35.63 -6.02 -6.63
CA ASN A 87 37.04 -5.79 -6.33
C ASN A 87 37.63 -4.74 -7.27
N HIS A 88 37.45 -3.45 -6.98
CA HIS A 88 38.20 -2.38 -7.64
C HIS A 88 39.59 -2.17 -7.03
N CYS A 89 39.95 -2.93 -5.99
CA CYS A 89 41.28 -2.93 -5.41
C CYS A 89 42.32 -3.25 -6.49
N HIS A 90 43.36 -2.44 -6.53
CA HIS A 90 44.53 -2.76 -7.31
C HIS A 90 45.46 -3.62 -6.46
N ILE A 91 45.84 -4.78 -7.01
CA ILE A 91 46.91 -5.58 -6.46
C ILE A 91 48.22 -5.07 -7.05
N THR A 92 49.10 -4.62 -6.16
CA THR A 92 50.45 -4.17 -6.51
C THR A 92 51.45 -5.25 -6.13
N VAL A 93 52.19 -5.74 -7.13
CA VAL A 93 53.32 -6.65 -6.97
C VAL A 93 54.60 -5.86 -7.21
N GLN A 94 55.44 -5.76 -6.19
CA GLN A 94 56.71 -5.05 -6.24
C GLN A 94 57.86 -6.05 -6.12
N LEU A 95 58.81 -6.01 -7.05
CA LEU A 95 60.04 -6.79 -7.09
C LEU A 95 61.22 -5.82 -7.21
N ASN A 96 61.97 -5.59 -6.14
CA ASN A 96 62.99 -4.53 -6.08
C ASN A 96 62.43 -3.17 -6.57
N ASP A 97 62.99 -2.62 -7.65
CA ASP A 97 62.55 -1.36 -8.29
C ASP A 97 61.40 -1.53 -9.29
N PHE A 98 61.05 -2.78 -9.64
CA PHE A 98 59.96 -3.05 -10.57
C PHE A 98 58.63 -3.14 -9.83
N THR A 99 57.62 -2.43 -10.32
CA THR A 99 56.25 -2.46 -9.78
C THR A 99 55.28 -2.81 -10.90
N HIS A 100 54.45 -3.81 -10.67
CA HIS A 100 53.36 -4.18 -11.56
C HIS A 100 52.03 -4.09 -10.80
N ARG A 101 51.03 -3.47 -11.43
CA ARG A 101 49.74 -3.19 -10.83
C ARG A 101 48.64 -3.68 -11.77
N PHE A 102 47.70 -4.45 -11.24
CA PHE A 102 46.54 -4.94 -11.96
C PHE A 102 45.28 -4.86 -11.10
N ASN A 103 44.12 -4.77 -11.74
CA ASN A 103 42.86 -4.70 -11.02
C ASN A 103 42.46 -6.10 -10.53
N ALA A 104 42.01 -6.22 -9.29
CA ALA A 104 41.55 -7.49 -8.75
C ALA A 104 40.29 -8.02 -9.48
N HIS A 105 39.50 -7.15 -10.11
CA HIS A 105 38.38 -7.55 -10.97
C HIS A 105 38.81 -8.33 -12.21
N ASP A 106 40.03 -8.13 -12.70
CA ASP A 106 40.54 -8.83 -13.89
C ASP A 106 41.00 -10.26 -13.58
N LEU A 107 40.92 -10.67 -12.30
CA LEU A 107 41.35 -11.98 -11.84
C LEU A 107 40.19 -12.96 -11.85
N VAL A 108 40.37 -14.05 -12.59
CA VAL A 108 39.57 -15.25 -12.42
C VAL A 108 40.10 -15.98 -11.18
N ASP A 109 39.21 -16.35 -10.26
CA ASP A 109 39.59 -17.02 -9.03
C ASP A 109 40.41 -18.29 -9.32
N ASN A 110 41.61 -18.37 -8.72
CA ASN A 110 42.53 -19.51 -8.83
C ASN A 110 43.25 -19.68 -10.18
N GLU A 111 43.29 -18.65 -11.04
CA GLU A 111 44.10 -18.61 -12.27
C GLU A 111 45.55 -18.15 -12.04
N TYR A 112 46.41 -18.41 -13.04
CA TYR A 112 47.79 -17.91 -13.06
C TYR A 112 47.86 -16.52 -13.70
N VAL A 113 48.44 -15.57 -12.96
CA VAL A 113 48.79 -14.24 -13.45
C VAL A 113 50.25 -14.26 -13.90
N GLU A 114 50.48 -13.93 -15.17
CA GLU A 114 51.83 -13.71 -15.70
C GLU A 114 52.20 -12.23 -15.67
N ILE A 115 53.28 -11.91 -14.98
CA ILE A 115 53.84 -10.57 -14.88
C ILE A 115 55.13 -10.55 -15.68
N SER A 116 55.09 -9.95 -16.87
CA SER A 116 56.29 -9.80 -17.71
C SER A 116 57.15 -8.63 -17.21
N LEU A 117 58.45 -8.86 -17.08
CA LEU A 117 59.40 -7.80 -16.74
C LEU A 117 59.79 -7.05 -18.02
N PRO A 118 59.72 -5.70 -18.05
CA PRO A 118 60.00 -4.89 -19.23
C PRO A 118 61.48 -4.99 -19.65
N THR A 119 62.37 -5.28 -18.70
CA THR A 119 63.77 -5.61 -18.93
C THR A 119 64.13 -6.87 -18.15
N PRO A 120 64.92 -7.80 -18.71
CA PRO A 120 65.37 -8.98 -17.98
C PRO A 120 66.15 -8.59 -16.72
N LEU A 121 65.69 -9.02 -15.56
CA LEU A 121 66.35 -8.78 -14.29
C LEU A 121 67.54 -9.74 -14.16
N THR A 122 68.74 -9.17 -14.04
CA THR A 122 69.95 -9.95 -13.76
C THR A 122 70.04 -10.20 -12.25
N CYS A 123 70.01 -11.45 -11.83
CA CYS A 123 70.06 -11.86 -10.44
C CYS A 123 71.21 -12.82 -10.18
N VAL A 124 71.72 -12.84 -8.96
CA VAL A 124 72.72 -13.83 -8.55
C VAL A 124 71.95 -15.10 -8.16
N ALA A 125 72.16 -16.19 -8.91
CA ALA A 125 71.57 -17.47 -8.58
C ALA A 125 71.91 -17.87 -7.14
N GLY A 126 70.91 -18.19 -6.33
CA GLY A 126 71.09 -18.50 -4.90
C GLY A 126 70.94 -17.32 -3.93
N GLN A 127 70.85 -16.07 -4.39
CA GLN A 127 70.54 -14.91 -3.54
C GLN A 127 69.02 -14.61 -3.57
N PRO A 128 68.37 -14.37 -2.41
CA PRO A 128 66.93 -14.09 -2.36
C PRO A 128 66.59 -12.74 -3.00
N LEU A 129 65.48 -12.72 -3.73
CA LEU A 129 64.82 -11.56 -4.31
C LEU A 129 63.63 -11.18 -3.47
N ASP A 130 63.48 -9.89 -3.22
CA ASP A 130 62.42 -9.35 -2.38
C ASP A 130 61.16 -9.07 -3.21
N ILE A 131 60.05 -9.70 -2.86
CA ILE A 131 58.73 -9.44 -3.47
C ILE A 131 57.74 -9.00 -2.41
N GLN A 132 57.04 -7.91 -2.71
CA GLN A 132 55.94 -7.41 -1.90
C GLN A 132 54.63 -7.48 -2.68
N ILE A 133 53.55 -7.92 -2.04
CA ILE A 133 52.20 -7.89 -2.58
C ILE A 133 51.31 -7.13 -1.60
N TYR A 134 50.70 -6.04 -2.06
CA TYR A 134 49.82 -5.19 -1.25
C TYR A 134 48.74 -4.55 -2.12
N SER A 135 47.75 -3.94 -1.47
CA SER A 135 46.75 -3.10 -2.13
C SER A 135 46.77 -1.70 -1.49
N GLU A 136 46.88 -0.68 -2.32
CA GLU A 136 47.00 0.72 -1.90
C GLU A 136 45.65 1.37 -1.60
N ASP A 137 44.59 0.81 -2.19
CA ASP A 137 43.20 1.23 -2.16
C ASP A 137 42.32 0.31 -1.30
N ALA A 138 42.92 -0.64 -0.60
CA ALA A 138 42.21 -1.47 0.35
C ALA A 138 41.77 -0.69 1.60
N THR A 139 40.50 -0.81 1.98
CA THR A 139 39.85 -0.23 3.18
C THR A 139 39.19 -1.33 4.01
N GLN A 140 38.50 -1.01 5.11
CA GLN A 140 37.70 -2.02 5.83
C GLN A 140 36.57 -2.58 4.97
N ASP A 141 36.00 -1.77 4.08
CA ASP A 141 34.84 -2.09 3.25
C ASP A 141 35.22 -2.46 1.79
N ASN A 142 36.50 -2.36 1.43
CA ASN A 142 37.05 -2.67 0.12
C ASN A 142 38.35 -3.49 0.30
N GLN A 143 38.26 -4.82 0.41
CA GLN A 143 39.41 -5.69 0.67
C GLN A 143 39.55 -6.76 -0.40
N VAL A 144 40.79 -7.11 -0.75
CA VAL A 144 41.10 -8.27 -1.58
C VAL A 144 41.83 -9.32 -0.75
N ALA A 145 41.28 -10.52 -0.66
CA ALA A 145 42.05 -11.65 -0.14
C ALA A 145 42.91 -12.23 -1.26
N VAL A 146 44.15 -12.61 -0.94
CA VAL A 146 45.11 -13.22 -1.87
C VAL A 146 45.66 -14.49 -1.22
N TRP A 147 45.71 -15.58 -1.99
CA TRP A 147 46.53 -16.75 -1.68
C TRP A 147 47.44 -17.08 -2.86
N CYS A 148 48.63 -17.64 -2.58
CA CYS A 148 49.58 -18.06 -3.60
C CYS A 148 49.92 -19.55 -3.43
N ALA A 149 49.44 -20.41 -4.32
CA ALA A 149 49.64 -21.87 -4.24
C ALA A 149 50.02 -22.51 -5.58
N ARG A 150 50.88 -23.55 -5.54
CA ARG A 150 51.32 -24.32 -6.73
C ARG A 150 50.37 -25.47 -7.11
N LYS A 151 49.56 -25.96 -6.16
CA LYS A 151 48.57 -27.05 -6.32
C LYS A 151 47.25 -26.62 -5.67
N PRO A 152 46.09 -27.18 -6.05
CA PRO A 152 44.87 -27.04 -5.25
C PRO A 152 45.18 -27.38 -3.79
N PRO A 153 44.62 -26.65 -2.81
CA PRO A 153 44.93 -26.88 -1.40
C PRO A 153 44.69 -28.34 -1.05
N THR A 154 45.66 -28.99 -0.41
CA THR A 154 45.47 -30.35 0.08
C THR A 154 44.73 -30.25 1.40
N PHE A 155 43.44 -30.59 1.40
CA PHE A 155 42.42 -30.33 2.42
C PHE A 155 42.67 -30.85 3.86
N LYS A 156 43.89 -31.32 4.18
CA LYS A 156 44.30 -31.88 5.47
C LYS A 156 44.50 -30.84 6.59
N SER A 157 44.72 -29.55 6.28
CA SER A 157 45.26 -28.59 7.28
C SER A 157 44.55 -27.24 7.40
N SER A 158 43.53 -26.92 6.60
CA SER A 158 43.07 -25.53 6.40
C SER A 158 41.68 -25.18 6.97
N LEU A 159 40.92 -26.13 7.51
CA LEU A 159 39.73 -25.83 8.31
C LEU A 159 40.09 -26.03 9.79
N PRO A 160 39.96 -25.01 10.66
CA PRO A 160 40.28 -25.16 12.07
C PRO A 160 39.38 -26.23 12.67
N GLN A 161 39.92 -27.43 12.90
CA GLN A 161 39.30 -28.41 13.77
C GLN A 161 39.28 -27.78 15.17
N LYS A 162 38.16 -27.17 15.57
CA LYS A 162 37.89 -26.88 16.97
C LYS A 162 37.79 -28.21 17.71
N PHE A 163 38.94 -28.74 18.10
CA PHE A 163 39.02 -29.84 19.05
C PHE A 163 38.57 -29.32 20.41
N PHE A 164 37.48 -29.90 20.92
CA PHE A 164 37.21 -29.98 22.35
C PHE A 164 38.45 -30.59 23.04
N LEU A 165 39.35 -29.75 23.54
CA LEU A 165 40.50 -30.19 24.33
C LEU A 165 40.07 -30.40 25.78
N GLY A 166 39.58 -31.61 26.06
CA GLY A 166 39.54 -32.18 27.40
C GLY A 166 40.35 -33.47 27.43
N PHE A 167 41.57 -33.40 27.97
CA PHE A 167 42.42 -34.53 28.37
C PHE A 167 43.00 -35.45 27.27
N ARG A 168 44.09 -35.01 26.62
CA ARG A 168 45.13 -35.93 26.13
C ARG A 168 46.51 -35.28 26.25
N GLY A 169 47.03 -35.28 27.48
CA GLY A 169 48.35 -34.73 27.76
C GLY A 169 48.97 -35.29 29.03
N LEU A 170 48.86 -36.59 29.29
CA LEU A 170 49.70 -37.30 30.27
C LEU A 170 49.71 -38.79 29.90
N GLY A 171 50.92 -39.33 29.69
CA GLY A 171 51.15 -40.73 29.34
C GLY A 171 50.83 -41.68 30.49
N MET A 172 49.55 -41.94 30.75
CA MET A 172 49.09 -42.98 31.67
C MET A 172 48.39 -44.11 30.91
N ARG A 173 48.86 -45.34 31.14
CA ARG A 173 48.24 -46.57 30.64
C ARG A 173 47.03 -46.92 31.50
N PHE A 174 45.83 -46.69 30.99
CA PHE A 174 44.59 -47.10 31.64
C PHE A 174 44.15 -48.52 31.23
N SER A 175 43.68 -49.28 32.22
CA SER A 175 43.16 -50.64 32.11
C SER A 175 41.82 -50.71 31.33
N ARG A 176 41.41 -51.90 30.91
CA ARG A 176 40.18 -52.13 30.11
C ARG A 176 38.90 -51.68 30.82
N ASN A 177 38.87 -51.66 32.16
CA ASN A 177 37.73 -51.18 32.94
C ASN A 177 37.71 -49.65 33.08
N GLU A 178 38.86 -48.99 33.14
CA GLU A 178 38.93 -47.51 33.19
C GLU A 178 38.53 -46.87 31.85
N LYS A 179 38.84 -47.52 30.71
CA LYS A 179 38.35 -47.11 29.38
C LYS A 179 36.83 -47.20 29.23
N ARG A 180 36.17 -48.07 30.00
CA ARG A 180 34.71 -48.24 29.97
C ARG A 180 34.00 -47.19 30.83
N ILE A 181 34.64 -46.69 31.89
CA ILE A 181 34.12 -45.61 32.73
C ILE A 181 34.31 -44.23 32.05
N LEU A 182 35.44 -44.01 31.36
CA LEU A 182 35.68 -42.78 30.57
C LEU A 182 34.77 -42.64 29.32
N ARG A 183 34.14 -43.71 28.84
CA ARG A 183 33.17 -43.68 27.72
C ARG A 183 31.75 -43.29 28.13
N LYS A 184 31.45 -43.22 29.43
CA LYS A 184 30.09 -42.98 29.95
C LYS A 184 29.98 -41.86 30.99
N GLY A 185 31.00 -41.01 31.14
CA GLY A 185 31.00 -39.92 32.13
C GLY A 185 31.04 -38.53 31.51
N PHE A 186 29.89 -37.82 31.58
CA PHE A 186 29.73 -36.36 31.51
C PHE A 186 30.12 -35.63 30.21
N ALA A 187 29.44 -35.92 29.10
CA ALA A 187 29.03 -34.82 28.23
C ALA A 187 27.72 -34.27 28.82
N GLN A 188 27.75 -33.06 29.37
CA GLN A 188 26.52 -32.28 29.52
C GLN A 188 25.81 -32.32 28.16
N PRO A 189 24.49 -32.61 28.07
CA PRO A 189 23.78 -32.49 26.81
C PRO A 189 24.02 -31.07 26.30
N GLN A 190 24.78 -30.94 25.22
CA GLN A 190 24.94 -29.64 24.58
C GLN A 190 23.53 -29.21 24.18
N PRO A 191 23.11 -27.98 24.48
CA PRO A 191 21.82 -27.49 24.02
C PRO A 191 21.74 -27.69 22.51
N PRO A 192 20.57 -28.06 21.97
CA PRO A 192 20.41 -28.24 20.53
C PRO A 192 20.89 -26.98 19.78
N PRO A 193 21.48 -27.15 18.58
CA PRO A 193 21.92 -26.01 17.79
C PRO A 193 20.74 -25.08 17.53
N ARG A 194 20.99 -23.78 17.35
CA ARG A 194 19.90 -22.86 17.03
C ARG A 194 19.47 -23.02 15.57
N VAL A 195 20.44 -23.23 14.68
CA VAL A 195 20.20 -23.41 13.24
C VAL A 195 20.89 -24.67 12.74
N SER A 196 20.17 -25.50 11.99
CA SER A 196 20.74 -26.60 11.21
C SER A 196 20.89 -26.19 9.75
N ILE A 197 22.12 -26.07 9.28
CA ILE A 197 22.43 -25.71 7.90
C ILE A 197 22.52 -27.00 7.07
N VAL A 198 21.63 -27.17 6.11
CA VAL A 198 21.58 -28.31 5.19
C VAL A 198 22.17 -27.89 3.85
N ILE A 199 23.24 -28.58 3.42
CA ILE A 199 23.96 -28.31 2.17
C ILE A 199 23.91 -29.56 1.28
N PRO A 200 23.05 -29.58 0.26
CA PRO A 200 23.11 -30.63 -0.78
C PRO A 200 24.33 -30.39 -1.67
N VAL A 201 25.08 -31.45 -1.96
CA VAL A 201 26.35 -31.38 -2.69
C VAL A 201 26.35 -32.41 -3.82
N PHE A 202 26.60 -31.96 -5.05
CA PHE A 202 26.90 -32.83 -6.18
C PHE A 202 28.06 -32.23 -6.98
N ASN A 203 29.24 -32.83 -6.86
CA ASN A 203 30.49 -32.34 -7.43
C ASN A 203 30.86 -30.92 -6.95
N LYS A 204 31.82 -30.28 -7.65
CA LYS A 204 32.31 -28.92 -7.43
C LYS A 204 33.02 -28.76 -6.08
N ALA A 205 34.07 -29.56 -5.89
CA ALA A 205 34.84 -29.61 -4.64
C ALA A 205 35.31 -28.22 -4.15
N LEU A 206 35.80 -27.36 -5.05
CA LEU A 206 36.31 -26.03 -4.69
C LEU A 206 35.21 -25.10 -4.17
N TYR A 207 34.06 -25.07 -4.85
CA TYR A 207 32.91 -24.27 -4.42
C TYR A 207 32.40 -24.74 -3.07
N THR A 208 32.25 -26.06 -2.91
CA THR A 208 31.86 -26.69 -1.64
C THR A 208 32.83 -26.29 -0.52
N TYR A 209 34.13 -26.34 -0.78
CA TYR A 209 35.14 -25.92 0.20
C TYR A 209 35.00 -24.44 0.59
N ASN A 210 34.83 -23.53 -0.39
CA ASN A 210 34.67 -22.09 -0.15
C ASN A 210 33.39 -21.76 0.64
N CYS A 211 32.30 -22.46 0.36
CA CYS A 211 31.04 -22.36 1.11
C CYS A 211 31.24 -22.78 2.57
N LEU A 212 31.83 -23.96 2.81
CA LEU A 212 32.09 -24.46 4.17
C LEU A 212 33.02 -23.54 4.96
N LEU A 213 34.02 -22.94 4.29
CA LEU A 213 34.95 -22.01 4.91
C LEU A 213 34.24 -20.73 5.39
N THR A 214 33.38 -20.10 4.59
CA THR A 214 32.62 -18.93 5.07
C THR A 214 31.56 -19.26 6.10
N VAL A 215 30.86 -20.39 5.94
CA VAL A 215 29.89 -20.84 6.95
C VAL A 215 30.58 -21.02 8.31
N GLN A 216 31.79 -21.57 8.32
CA GLN A 216 32.59 -21.63 9.55
C GLN A 216 33.02 -20.25 10.01
N ALA A 217 33.55 -19.38 9.14
CA ALA A 217 34.14 -18.10 9.53
C ALA A 217 33.12 -17.06 10.05
N CYS A 218 31.96 -16.95 9.42
CA CYS A 218 30.95 -15.94 9.72
C CYS A 218 30.05 -16.33 10.89
N ASP A 219 29.57 -15.35 11.66
CA ASP A 219 28.55 -15.49 12.72
C ASP A 219 28.83 -16.61 13.74
N GLN A 220 30.09 -16.71 14.19
CA GLN A 220 30.55 -17.65 15.22
C GLN A 220 29.72 -17.67 16.52
N PRO A 221 29.12 -16.54 16.99
CA PRO A 221 28.31 -16.56 18.21
C PRO A 221 26.98 -17.33 18.08
N ILE A 222 26.47 -17.55 16.86
CA ILE A 222 25.23 -18.30 16.65
C ILE A 222 25.53 -19.79 16.70
N SER A 223 24.91 -20.49 17.66
CA SER A 223 25.01 -21.96 17.75
C SER A 223 24.41 -22.59 16.50
N LYS A 224 25.20 -23.35 15.75
CA LYS A 224 24.80 -23.93 14.47
C LYS A 224 25.47 -25.28 14.22
N GLU A 225 24.78 -26.14 13.49
CA GLU A 225 25.35 -27.35 12.91
C GLU A 225 25.29 -27.31 11.39
N VAL A 226 26.15 -28.10 10.73
CA VAL A 226 26.15 -28.24 9.27
C VAL A 226 25.98 -29.70 8.91
N ILE A 227 24.99 -29.95 8.05
CA ILE A 227 24.57 -31.25 7.55
C ILE A 227 24.81 -31.25 6.04
N ILE A 228 25.73 -32.08 5.58
CA ILE A 228 26.14 -32.16 4.18
C ILE A 228 25.57 -33.43 3.58
N ILE A 229 24.82 -33.29 2.49
CA ILE A 229 24.26 -34.43 1.75
C ILE A 229 25.04 -34.57 0.45
N ASN A 230 26.07 -35.42 0.46
CA ASN A 230 26.85 -35.75 -0.72
C ASN A 230 26.03 -36.68 -1.63
N ASN A 231 25.47 -36.12 -2.68
CA ASN A 231 24.50 -36.75 -3.56
C ASN A 231 25.17 -37.54 -4.70
N ALA A 232 26.07 -38.45 -4.34
CA ALA A 232 26.88 -39.28 -5.24
C ALA A 232 27.87 -38.49 -6.13
N SER A 233 28.68 -37.60 -5.52
CA SER A 233 29.74 -36.87 -6.25
C SER A 233 30.80 -37.82 -6.85
N SER A 234 31.22 -37.53 -8.08
CA SER A 234 32.20 -38.28 -8.88
C SER A 234 33.56 -37.58 -9.02
N ASP A 235 33.68 -36.34 -8.54
CA ASP A 235 34.94 -35.57 -8.55
C ASP A 235 35.66 -35.61 -7.18
N GLU A 236 36.59 -34.69 -6.93
CA GLU A 236 37.35 -34.60 -5.69
C GLU A 236 36.49 -34.30 -4.44
N THR A 237 35.20 -34.03 -4.60
CA THR A 237 34.29 -33.66 -3.50
C THR A 237 34.16 -34.77 -2.47
N ALA A 238 34.08 -36.04 -2.89
CA ALA A 238 34.03 -37.16 -1.95
C ALA A 238 35.29 -37.23 -1.07
N ALA A 239 36.46 -36.98 -1.66
CA ALA A 239 37.73 -36.96 -0.95
C ALA A 239 37.85 -35.74 -0.02
N LEU A 240 37.30 -34.58 -0.42
CA LEU A 240 37.17 -33.39 0.44
C LEU A 240 36.29 -33.71 1.66
N LEU A 241 35.09 -34.23 1.44
CA LEU A 241 34.13 -34.48 2.51
C LEU A 241 34.57 -35.58 3.47
N ALA A 242 35.24 -36.63 2.98
CA ALA A 242 35.86 -37.65 3.82
C ALA A 242 36.86 -37.05 4.83
N GLN A 243 37.54 -35.96 4.48
CA GLN A 243 38.48 -35.27 5.38
C GLN A 243 37.79 -34.38 6.41
N GLN A 244 36.53 -34.02 6.18
CA GLN A 244 35.72 -33.20 7.10
C GLN A 244 34.83 -34.04 8.04
N GLN A 245 34.96 -35.35 7.97
CA GLN A 245 34.16 -36.26 8.78
C GLN A 245 34.49 -36.06 10.28
N GLY A 246 33.46 -35.67 11.05
CA GLY A 246 33.59 -35.30 12.47
C GLY A 246 33.56 -33.80 12.75
N ALA A 247 33.84 -32.94 11.75
CA ALA A 247 33.56 -31.50 11.84
C ALA A 247 32.11 -31.18 11.44
N PHE A 248 31.55 -31.97 10.51
CA PHE A 248 30.18 -31.84 10.01
C PHE A 248 29.45 -33.19 10.04
N LYS A 249 28.11 -33.16 10.05
CA LYS A 249 27.28 -34.35 9.80
C LYS A 249 27.25 -34.58 8.29
N ILE A 250 27.69 -35.75 7.81
CA ILE A 250 27.81 -36.03 6.37
C ILE A 250 27.05 -37.32 6.03
N ILE A 251 26.12 -37.23 5.08
CA ILE A 251 25.43 -38.37 4.47
C ILE A 251 25.95 -38.51 3.05
N ASN A 252 26.35 -39.73 2.66
CA ASN A 252 26.76 -40.05 1.30
C ASN A 252 25.70 -40.93 0.65
N ASN A 253 25.05 -40.43 -0.40
CA ASN A 253 24.13 -41.22 -1.20
C ASN A 253 24.91 -42.06 -2.23
N GLU A 254 24.39 -43.24 -2.54
CA GLU A 254 24.94 -44.12 -3.59
C GLU A 254 24.62 -43.59 -4.99
N GLU A 255 23.49 -42.89 -5.15
CA GLU A 255 23.02 -42.30 -6.40
C GLU A 255 22.56 -40.86 -6.18
N ASN A 256 22.59 -40.04 -7.24
CA ASN A 256 22.11 -38.66 -7.18
C ASN A 256 20.57 -38.62 -7.14
N GLN A 257 20.02 -38.31 -5.98
CA GLN A 257 18.57 -38.28 -5.71
C GLN A 257 17.90 -36.92 -6.05
N GLY A 258 18.64 -35.98 -6.64
CA GLY A 258 18.15 -34.62 -6.89
C GLY A 258 18.15 -33.71 -5.65
N PHE A 259 17.85 -32.43 -5.86
CA PHE A 259 17.89 -31.39 -4.83
C PHE A 259 16.82 -31.60 -3.76
N VAL A 260 15.57 -31.83 -4.19
CA VAL A 260 14.42 -31.99 -3.29
C VAL A 260 14.67 -33.09 -2.26
N GLN A 261 15.09 -34.28 -2.73
CA GLN A 261 15.30 -35.42 -1.84
C GLN A 261 16.52 -35.22 -0.93
N ALA A 262 17.61 -34.65 -1.44
CA ALA A 262 18.80 -34.37 -0.65
C ALA A 262 18.47 -33.40 0.50
N CYS A 263 17.74 -32.31 0.22
CA CYS A 263 17.31 -31.36 1.26
C CYS A 263 16.41 -32.03 2.31
N ARG A 264 15.46 -32.89 1.89
CA ARG A 264 14.60 -33.64 2.81
C ARG A 264 15.40 -34.55 3.74
N GLN A 265 16.37 -35.31 3.22
CA GLN A 265 17.26 -36.16 4.03
C GLN A 265 18.03 -35.37 5.09
N GLY A 266 18.53 -34.18 4.73
CA GLY A 266 19.22 -33.32 5.68
C GLY A 266 18.29 -32.74 6.75
N ALA A 267 17.10 -32.33 6.36
CA ALA A 267 16.09 -31.79 7.28
C ALA A 267 15.59 -32.85 8.28
N GLU A 268 15.51 -34.13 7.90
CA GLU A 268 15.10 -35.24 8.78
C GLU A 268 16.03 -35.43 9.99
N ILE A 269 17.32 -35.12 9.85
CA ILE A 269 18.33 -35.27 10.91
C ILE A 269 18.79 -33.94 11.53
N ALA A 270 18.09 -32.85 11.20
CA ALA A 270 18.33 -31.52 11.73
C ALA A 270 17.84 -31.40 13.17
N ASP A 271 18.71 -30.97 14.09
CA ASP A 271 18.39 -30.79 15.51
C ASP A 271 18.02 -29.34 15.87
N GLY A 272 18.14 -28.40 14.92
CA GLY A 272 17.96 -26.98 15.14
C GLY A 272 16.52 -26.50 15.18
N GLU A 273 16.30 -25.38 15.86
CA GLU A 273 15.00 -24.68 15.88
C GLU A 273 14.63 -24.17 14.48
N PHE A 274 15.63 -23.69 13.73
CA PHE A 274 15.49 -23.30 12.34
C PHE A 274 16.29 -24.25 11.44
N ILE A 275 15.71 -24.57 10.27
CA ILE A 275 16.38 -25.31 9.20
C ILE A 275 16.75 -24.30 8.11
N LEU A 276 17.99 -24.32 7.66
CA LEU A 276 18.50 -23.43 6.63
C LEU A 276 19.07 -24.25 5.48
N PHE A 277 18.45 -24.14 4.31
CA PHE A 277 18.96 -24.72 3.07
C PHE A 277 19.92 -23.75 2.39
N LEU A 278 21.11 -24.24 2.06
CA LEU A 278 22.18 -23.45 1.45
C LEU A 278 22.84 -24.26 0.32
N ASN A 279 22.95 -23.68 -0.87
CA ASN A 279 23.65 -24.33 -1.98
C ASN A 279 25.17 -24.36 -1.74
N ASN A 280 25.85 -25.36 -2.30
CA ASN A 280 27.30 -25.53 -2.16
C ASN A 280 28.14 -24.54 -2.99
N ASP A 281 27.53 -23.84 -3.94
CA ASP A 281 28.13 -22.80 -4.78
C ASP A 281 27.85 -21.38 -4.25
N THR A 282 27.82 -21.25 -2.92
CA THR A 282 27.61 -19.98 -2.20
C THR A 282 28.85 -19.55 -1.40
N GLN A 283 28.94 -18.24 -1.12
CA GLN A 283 29.85 -17.67 -0.13
C GLN A 283 29.04 -16.74 0.76
N VAL A 284 29.02 -16.99 2.07
CA VAL A 284 28.18 -16.25 3.01
C VAL A 284 28.93 -15.06 3.61
N MET A 285 28.25 -13.93 3.82
CA MET A 285 28.87 -12.71 4.34
C MET A 285 28.68 -12.56 5.87
N PRO A 286 29.51 -11.78 6.57
CA PRO A 286 29.25 -11.45 7.98
C PRO A 286 27.84 -10.90 8.20
N GLY A 287 27.15 -11.36 9.25
CA GLY A 287 25.78 -10.94 9.58
C GLY A 287 24.66 -11.78 8.93
N TRP A 288 24.96 -12.60 7.91
CA TRP A 288 23.95 -13.34 7.14
C TRP A 288 23.05 -14.27 7.98
N LEU A 289 23.60 -14.91 9.00
CA LEU A 289 22.86 -15.83 9.86
C LEU A 289 22.28 -15.09 11.06
N SER A 290 23.07 -14.23 11.72
CA SER A 290 22.59 -13.51 12.91
C SER A 290 21.41 -12.60 12.61
N ASN A 291 21.39 -11.92 11.45
CA ASN A 291 20.30 -11.02 11.08
C ASN A 291 19.00 -11.78 10.81
N ARG A 292 19.07 -12.96 10.18
CA ARG A 292 17.89 -13.80 9.96
C ARG A 292 17.38 -14.44 11.25
N VAL A 293 18.27 -14.91 12.12
CA VAL A 293 17.85 -15.41 13.45
C VAL A 293 17.15 -14.31 14.23
N LYS A 294 17.71 -13.09 14.25
CA LYS A 294 17.08 -11.93 14.88
C LYS A 294 15.68 -11.64 14.33
N VAL A 295 15.52 -11.63 13.01
CA VAL A 295 14.21 -11.44 12.36
C VAL A 295 13.21 -12.50 12.81
N MET A 296 13.62 -13.77 12.85
CA MET A 296 12.75 -14.87 13.26
C MET A 296 12.41 -14.84 14.76
N ASP A 297 13.28 -14.30 15.59
CA ASP A 297 13.00 -14.10 17.02
C ASP A 297 12.01 -12.94 17.25
N ASP A 298 12.26 -11.81 16.59
CA ASP A 298 11.49 -10.58 16.78
C ASP A 298 10.09 -10.66 16.15
N HIS A 299 9.92 -11.50 15.12
CA HIS A 299 8.68 -11.65 14.35
C HIS A 299 8.21 -13.12 14.28
N PRO A 300 7.45 -13.60 15.29
CA PRO A 300 6.92 -14.96 15.33
C PRO A 300 6.07 -15.34 14.11
N GLU A 301 5.42 -14.37 13.46
CA GLU A 301 4.61 -14.58 12.27
C GLU A 301 5.43 -14.82 10.99
N VAL A 302 6.74 -14.54 11.00
CA VAL A 302 7.64 -14.90 9.89
C VAL A 302 7.96 -16.38 10.00
N GLY A 303 7.52 -17.14 9.00
CA GLY A 303 7.74 -18.59 8.91
C GLY A 303 8.98 -18.95 8.10
N ILE A 304 9.28 -18.15 7.07
CA ILE A 304 10.41 -18.34 6.15
C ILE A 304 11.12 -17.01 5.94
N THR A 305 12.46 -17.03 5.87
CA THR A 305 13.28 -15.88 5.49
C THR A 305 14.38 -16.25 4.48
N GLY A 306 14.56 -15.38 3.48
CA GLY A 306 15.60 -15.46 2.45
C GLY A 306 16.66 -14.37 2.57
N SER A 307 17.85 -14.65 2.04
CA SER A 307 18.96 -13.69 1.93
C SER A 307 18.86 -12.82 0.68
N LYS A 308 19.53 -11.68 0.69
CA LYS A 308 19.95 -10.94 -0.50
C LYS A 308 21.04 -11.70 -1.23
N LEU A 309 20.70 -12.14 -2.44
CA LEU A 309 21.62 -12.87 -3.31
C LEU A 309 22.33 -11.92 -4.26
N ILE A 310 23.63 -12.12 -4.39
CA ILE A 310 24.51 -11.25 -5.17
C ILE A 310 25.35 -12.14 -6.08
N TYR A 311 25.51 -11.71 -7.33
CA TYR A 311 26.41 -12.38 -8.26
C TYR A 311 27.88 -12.18 -7.85
N PRO A 312 28.79 -13.07 -8.28
CA PRO A 312 30.23 -12.89 -8.04
C PRO A 312 30.80 -11.59 -8.62
N ASP A 313 30.16 -11.02 -9.64
CA ASP A 313 30.53 -9.74 -10.25
C ASP A 313 30.00 -8.51 -9.48
N GLY A 314 29.28 -8.73 -8.38
CA GLY A 314 28.77 -7.68 -7.51
C GLY A 314 27.37 -7.20 -7.82
N ARG A 315 26.76 -7.61 -8.94
CA ARG A 315 25.39 -7.21 -9.28
C ARG A 315 24.38 -7.98 -8.42
N LEU A 316 23.24 -7.35 -8.16
CA LEU A 316 22.15 -7.98 -7.44
C LEU A 316 21.58 -9.16 -8.25
N GLN A 317 21.45 -10.31 -7.61
CA GLN A 317 20.81 -11.48 -8.20
C GLN A 317 19.34 -11.56 -7.81
N GLU A 318 19.05 -11.35 -6.52
CA GLU A 318 17.70 -11.47 -5.96
C GLU A 318 17.58 -10.66 -4.68
N ALA A 319 16.62 -9.73 -4.65
CA ALA A 319 16.13 -9.09 -3.45
C ALA A 319 14.70 -9.56 -3.12
N GLY A 320 14.46 -10.87 -3.23
CA GLY A 320 13.15 -11.50 -3.16
C GLY A 320 12.55 -11.84 -4.53
N GLY A 321 11.79 -12.92 -4.57
CA GLY A 321 11.10 -13.42 -5.75
C GLY A 321 9.66 -12.92 -5.86
N ILE A 322 9.25 -12.64 -7.09
CA ILE A 322 7.88 -12.28 -7.49
C ILE A 322 7.34 -13.41 -8.36
N ILE A 323 6.09 -13.80 -8.17
CA ILE A 323 5.38 -14.74 -9.06
C ILE A 323 4.21 -14.00 -9.73
N PHE A 324 4.09 -14.11 -11.05
CA PHE A 324 2.99 -13.51 -11.82
C PHE A 324 1.81 -14.47 -11.98
N ASN A 325 0.69 -13.97 -12.53
CA ASN A 325 -0.54 -14.75 -12.69
C ASN A 325 -0.41 -15.98 -13.59
N ASP A 326 0.57 -15.99 -14.48
CA ASP A 326 0.89 -17.11 -15.37
C ASP A 326 1.85 -18.13 -14.74
N ALA A 327 2.20 -17.95 -13.45
CA ALA A 327 3.22 -18.67 -12.70
C ALA A 327 4.69 -18.37 -13.06
N SER A 328 4.95 -17.42 -13.96
CA SER A 328 6.33 -16.99 -14.23
C SER A 328 6.93 -16.27 -13.02
N GLY A 329 8.24 -16.48 -12.81
CA GLY A 329 8.97 -15.91 -11.68
C GLY A 329 9.94 -14.82 -12.10
N TRP A 330 10.11 -13.81 -11.24
CA TRP A 330 11.08 -12.74 -11.42
C TRP A 330 11.83 -12.43 -10.13
N ASN A 331 13.16 -12.46 -10.20
CA ASN A 331 14.02 -12.05 -9.09
C ASN A 331 14.09 -10.52 -9.05
N TYR A 332 13.51 -9.91 -8.02
CA TYR A 332 13.44 -8.46 -7.94
C TYR A 332 14.84 -7.85 -7.83
N GLY A 333 15.10 -6.84 -8.67
CA GLY A 333 16.39 -6.16 -8.75
C GLY A 333 17.49 -6.91 -9.51
N ARG A 334 17.20 -8.01 -10.19
CA ARG A 334 18.19 -8.78 -10.97
C ARG A 334 19.01 -7.87 -11.90
N LEU A 335 20.33 -8.03 -11.87
CA LEU A 335 21.36 -7.25 -12.58
C LEU A 335 21.50 -5.77 -12.17
N GLN A 336 20.72 -5.28 -11.20
CA GLN A 336 20.83 -3.91 -10.71
C GLN A 336 21.90 -3.78 -9.61
N ASP A 337 22.18 -2.54 -9.20
CA ASP A 337 23.10 -2.25 -8.10
C ASP A 337 22.49 -2.67 -6.75
N PRO A 338 23.11 -3.60 -6.00
CA PRO A 338 22.60 -4.02 -4.70
C PRO A 338 22.61 -2.92 -3.65
N THR A 339 23.37 -1.84 -3.82
CA THR A 339 23.45 -0.73 -2.85
C THR A 339 22.28 0.26 -2.95
N ASN A 340 21.44 0.14 -3.97
CA ASN A 340 20.29 1.02 -4.13
C ASN A 340 19.34 0.93 -2.91
N PRO A 341 18.92 2.06 -2.32
CA PRO A 341 18.06 2.09 -1.12
C PRO A 341 16.80 1.23 -1.20
N LYS A 342 16.20 1.06 -2.40
CA LYS A 342 15.00 0.22 -2.59
C LYS A 342 15.23 -1.27 -2.33
N PHE A 343 16.48 -1.74 -2.37
CA PHE A 343 16.85 -3.12 -2.07
C PHE A 343 17.38 -3.32 -0.65
N ASN A 344 17.62 -2.23 0.08
CA ASN A 344 18.13 -2.22 1.45
C ASN A 344 17.00 -2.00 2.46
N GLN A 345 15.90 -2.72 2.24
CA GLN A 345 14.76 -2.76 3.14
C GLN A 345 14.22 -4.19 3.15
N SER A 346 14.02 -4.75 4.34
CA SER A 346 13.40 -6.06 4.49
C SER A 346 11.90 -5.95 4.17
N ARG A 347 11.35 -6.93 3.45
CA ARG A 347 9.95 -6.91 2.99
C ARG A 347 9.38 -8.30 2.87
N GLU A 348 8.06 -8.41 2.91
CA GLU A 348 7.37 -9.63 2.53
C GLU A 348 7.53 -9.88 1.02
N ILE A 349 7.60 -11.15 0.62
CA ILE A 349 7.86 -11.57 -0.77
C ILE A 349 7.01 -12.79 -1.12
N ASP A 350 6.85 -13.10 -2.41
CA ASP A 350 6.12 -14.31 -2.81
C ASP A 350 6.94 -15.58 -2.47
N TYR A 351 8.25 -15.54 -2.75
CA TYR A 351 9.19 -16.61 -2.42
C TYR A 351 10.62 -16.09 -2.32
N CYS A 352 11.51 -16.85 -1.67
CA CYS A 352 12.95 -16.72 -1.81
C CYS A 352 13.54 -18.01 -2.37
N SER A 353 14.66 -17.89 -3.10
CA SER A 353 15.33 -19.05 -3.69
C SER A 353 15.87 -20.02 -2.64
N GLY A 354 15.79 -21.32 -2.93
CA GLY A 354 16.41 -22.40 -2.15
C GLY A 354 17.93 -22.32 -2.01
N ALA A 355 18.57 -21.37 -2.71
CA ALA A 355 19.99 -21.05 -2.55
C ALA A 355 20.36 -20.56 -1.14
N SER A 356 19.44 -19.88 -0.43
CA SER A 356 19.63 -19.46 0.96
C SER A 356 18.28 -19.21 1.65
N LEU A 357 17.57 -20.29 2.00
CA LEU A 357 16.22 -20.25 2.59
C LEU A 357 16.26 -20.80 4.01
N MET A 358 15.75 -20.05 4.99
CA MET A 358 15.62 -20.49 6.38
C MET A 358 14.15 -20.57 6.79
N ILE A 359 13.76 -21.67 7.44
CA ILE A 359 12.38 -21.97 7.84
C ILE A 359 12.35 -22.46 9.30
N ARG A 360 11.26 -22.17 10.03
CA ARG A 360 11.02 -22.80 11.35
C ARG A 360 10.89 -24.31 11.19
N LYS A 361 11.58 -25.09 12.02
CA LYS A 361 11.47 -26.54 12.00
C LYS A 361 10.03 -27.02 12.21
N THR A 362 9.29 -26.37 13.11
CA THR A 362 7.87 -26.66 13.37
C THR A 362 7.00 -26.43 12.13
N LEU A 363 7.26 -25.35 11.37
CA LEU A 363 6.54 -25.08 10.11
C LEU A 363 6.95 -26.08 9.02
N TRP A 364 8.23 -26.44 8.93
CA TRP A 364 8.69 -27.48 8.01
C TRP A 364 7.96 -28.82 8.26
N GLU A 365 7.85 -29.22 9.53
CA GLU A 365 7.11 -30.43 9.94
C GLU A 365 5.61 -30.32 9.63
N GLN A 366 5.00 -29.15 9.89
CA GLN A 366 3.59 -28.87 9.58
C GLN A 366 3.29 -28.98 8.08
N LEU A 367 4.17 -28.45 7.23
CA LEU A 367 3.97 -28.43 5.77
C LEU A 367 4.38 -29.75 5.09
N GLY A 368 5.08 -30.65 5.79
CA GLY A 368 5.59 -31.90 5.23
C GLY A 368 6.85 -31.72 4.36
N GLY A 369 7.54 -30.60 4.50
CA GLY A 369 8.75 -30.23 3.76
C GLY A 369 8.52 -29.90 2.27
N PHE A 370 9.58 -30.02 1.46
CA PHE A 370 9.48 -29.81 0.01
C PHE A 370 8.56 -30.83 -0.66
N ASP A 371 7.62 -30.34 -1.47
CA ASP A 371 6.65 -31.17 -2.15
C ASP A 371 7.29 -32.02 -3.26
N LEU A 372 7.14 -33.35 -3.16
CA LEU A 372 7.75 -34.31 -4.08
C LEU A 372 7.24 -34.18 -5.52
N ARG A 373 6.14 -33.46 -5.77
CA ARG A 373 5.67 -33.12 -7.14
C ARG A 373 6.74 -32.40 -7.97
N TYR A 374 7.63 -31.68 -7.32
CA TYR A 374 8.68 -30.88 -7.94
C TYR A 374 10.03 -31.60 -8.02
N ALA A 375 10.13 -32.85 -7.55
CA ALA A 375 11.35 -33.63 -7.70
C ALA A 375 11.72 -33.80 -9.20
N PRO A 376 13.01 -33.66 -9.55
CA PRO A 376 14.15 -33.55 -8.65
C PRO A 376 14.53 -32.11 -8.22
N ALA A 377 14.04 -31.05 -8.87
CA ALA A 377 14.35 -29.64 -8.58
C ALA A 377 13.44 -28.64 -9.34
N TYR A 378 13.55 -27.36 -9.00
CA TYR A 378 12.78 -26.19 -9.46
C TYR A 378 11.30 -26.16 -9.05
N TYR A 379 10.87 -25.00 -8.52
CA TYR A 379 9.56 -24.69 -7.92
C TYR A 379 9.30 -25.28 -6.53
N GLU A 380 10.16 -26.14 -5.97
CA GLU A 380 10.01 -26.65 -4.61
C GLU A 380 10.07 -25.55 -3.54
N ASP A 381 10.92 -24.54 -3.76
CA ASP A 381 11.12 -23.40 -2.88
C ASP A 381 9.97 -22.40 -2.99
N THR A 382 9.56 -22.09 -4.22
CA THR A 382 8.36 -21.28 -4.50
C THR A 382 7.11 -21.90 -3.88
N ASP A 383 6.93 -23.21 -4.06
CA ASP A 383 5.80 -23.95 -3.50
C ASP A 383 5.79 -23.95 -1.98
N LEU A 384 6.95 -24.20 -1.34
CA LEU A 384 7.08 -24.15 0.11
C LEU A 384 6.72 -22.76 0.66
N CYS A 385 7.14 -21.68 -0.02
CA CYS A 385 6.79 -20.31 0.36
C CYS A 385 5.28 -20.03 0.23
N PHE A 386 4.63 -20.50 -0.83
CA PHE A 386 3.18 -20.37 -0.99
C PHE A 386 2.42 -21.19 0.06
N ALA A 387 2.88 -22.40 0.37
CA ALA A 387 2.30 -23.24 1.41
C ALA A 387 2.43 -22.60 2.80
N ALA A 388 3.57 -21.98 3.12
CA ALA A 388 3.76 -21.22 4.34
C ALA A 388 2.77 -20.05 4.46
N ARG A 389 2.57 -19.30 3.37
CA ARG A 389 1.59 -18.20 3.32
C ARG A 389 0.17 -18.68 3.48
N GLN A 390 -0.20 -19.79 2.84
CA GLN A 390 -1.51 -20.41 3.02
C GLN A 390 -1.74 -20.88 4.46
N ALA A 391 -0.68 -21.28 5.17
CA ALA A 391 -0.71 -21.63 6.60
C ALA A 391 -0.71 -20.41 7.54
N GLY A 392 -0.77 -19.18 7.01
CA GLY A 392 -0.84 -17.95 7.80
C GLY A 392 0.50 -17.32 8.18
N TYR A 393 1.62 -17.85 7.68
CA TYR A 393 2.96 -17.32 7.95
C TYR A 393 3.42 -16.35 6.85
N LYS A 394 4.25 -15.37 7.23
CA LYS A 394 4.92 -14.48 6.27
C LYS A 394 6.21 -15.10 5.73
N VAL A 395 6.55 -14.74 4.49
CA VAL A 395 7.82 -15.05 3.83
C VAL A 395 8.60 -13.76 3.65
N LEU A 396 9.78 -13.63 4.25
CA LEU A 396 10.49 -12.36 4.35
C LEU A 396 11.85 -12.36 3.64
N TYR A 397 12.08 -11.35 2.80
CA TYR A 397 13.41 -10.97 2.35
C TYR A 397 14.14 -10.21 3.46
N CYS A 398 15.30 -10.70 3.89
CA CYS A 398 16.16 -10.04 4.88
C CYS A 398 17.34 -9.35 4.18
N HIS A 399 17.24 -8.04 3.99
CA HIS A 399 18.22 -7.28 3.22
C HIS A 399 19.62 -7.24 3.86
N ASP A 400 19.70 -7.26 5.20
CA ASP A 400 20.95 -7.30 5.97
C ASP A 400 21.60 -8.70 5.96
N SER A 401 20.98 -9.69 5.33
CA SER A 401 21.54 -11.02 5.14
C SER A 401 22.04 -11.20 3.73
N GLU A 402 23.35 -11.18 3.53
CA GLU A 402 23.94 -11.20 2.19
C GLU A 402 24.69 -12.50 1.89
N VAL A 403 24.46 -13.04 0.69
CA VAL A 403 25.11 -14.26 0.19
C VAL A 403 25.51 -14.07 -1.26
N ILE A 404 26.77 -14.36 -1.58
CA ILE A 404 27.25 -14.42 -2.96
C ILE A 404 26.93 -15.82 -3.51
N HIS A 405 26.27 -15.90 -4.66
CA HIS A 405 25.83 -17.17 -5.23
C HIS A 405 26.27 -17.30 -6.69
N HIS A 406 27.00 -18.39 -7.00
CA HIS A 406 27.56 -18.68 -8.31
C HIS A 406 26.55 -19.45 -9.18
N GLU A 407 25.44 -18.79 -9.52
CA GLU A 407 24.27 -19.38 -10.20
C GLU A 407 24.61 -20.28 -11.40
N GLY A 408 24.02 -21.47 -11.46
CA GLY A 408 24.08 -22.35 -12.63
C GLY A 408 25.36 -23.18 -12.77
N ILE A 409 26.32 -23.05 -11.85
CA ILE A 409 27.56 -23.86 -11.85
C ILE A 409 27.27 -25.34 -11.58
N THR A 410 26.32 -25.64 -10.70
CA THR A 410 26.03 -27.01 -10.25
C THR A 410 24.94 -27.70 -11.09
N ALA A 411 23.92 -26.96 -11.54
CA ALA A 411 22.77 -27.51 -12.27
C ALA A 411 22.79 -27.29 -13.80
N GLY A 412 23.73 -26.50 -14.32
CA GLY A 412 23.79 -26.09 -15.73
C GLY A 412 22.88 -24.91 -16.07
N THR A 413 22.96 -24.39 -17.30
CA THR A 413 22.22 -23.20 -17.75
C THR A 413 21.17 -23.45 -18.84
N ASP A 414 21.16 -24.64 -19.45
CA ASP A 414 20.27 -25.02 -20.55
C ASP A 414 18.89 -25.49 -20.04
N ILE A 415 17.81 -24.87 -20.52
CA ILE A 415 16.42 -25.22 -20.14
C ILE A 415 15.87 -26.37 -21.01
N GLN A 416 16.59 -26.79 -22.06
CA GLN A 416 16.18 -27.90 -22.92
C GLN A 416 16.78 -29.25 -22.53
N SER A 417 17.79 -29.28 -21.65
CA SER A 417 18.45 -30.50 -21.20
C SER A 417 18.98 -30.39 -19.76
N GLY A 418 19.25 -31.53 -19.11
CA GLY A 418 19.73 -31.55 -17.71
C GLY A 418 18.67 -31.16 -16.68
N TYR A 419 19.11 -30.83 -15.45
CA TYR A 419 18.20 -30.54 -14.34
C TYR A 419 17.32 -29.30 -14.58
N LYS A 420 17.83 -28.31 -15.33
CA LYS A 420 17.13 -27.05 -15.54
C LYS A 420 15.91 -27.15 -16.47
N ALA A 421 15.78 -28.24 -17.24
CA ALA A 421 14.55 -28.55 -17.98
C ALA A 421 13.33 -28.77 -17.07
N TYR A 422 13.54 -29.17 -15.81
CA TYR A 422 12.45 -29.32 -14.84
C TYR A 422 11.80 -27.98 -14.48
N GLN A 423 12.46 -26.83 -14.69
CA GLN A 423 11.83 -25.52 -14.50
C GLN A 423 10.56 -25.34 -15.35
N ALA A 424 10.60 -25.72 -16.63
CA ALA A 424 9.44 -25.61 -17.53
C ALA A 424 8.36 -26.67 -17.23
N ILE A 425 8.77 -27.88 -16.83
CA ILE A 425 7.85 -28.96 -16.46
C ILE A 425 7.09 -28.60 -15.17
N ASN A 426 7.83 -28.15 -14.16
CA ASN A 426 7.30 -27.85 -12.84
C ASN A 426 6.54 -26.52 -12.78
N HIS A 427 6.85 -25.56 -13.65
CA HIS A 427 6.03 -24.35 -13.87
C HIS A 427 4.56 -24.72 -14.08
N LYS A 428 4.27 -25.66 -14.99
CA LYS A 428 2.88 -26.08 -15.28
C LYS A 428 2.22 -26.75 -14.08
N LYS A 429 2.97 -27.56 -13.32
CA LYS A 429 2.46 -28.22 -12.10
C LYS A 429 2.15 -27.19 -11.01
N PHE A 430 3.02 -26.20 -10.82
CA PHE A 430 2.83 -25.12 -9.87
C PHE A 430 1.63 -24.24 -10.23
N GLN A 431 1.52 -23.84 -11.51
CA GLN A 431 0.38 -23.09 -12.00
C GLN A 431 -0.94 -23.82 -11.74
N ALA A 432 -1.00 -25.12 -12.04
CA ALA A 432 -2.19 -25.93 -11.79
C ALA A 432 -2.54 -26.05 -10.29
N LYS A 433 -1.55 -26.19 -9.41
CA LYS A 433 -1.74 -26.27 -7.96
C LYS A 433 -2.28 -24.96 -7.37
N TRP A 434 -1.74 -23.83 -7.83
CA TRP A 434 -1.97 -22.51 -7.21
C TRP A 434 -2.84 -21.56 -8.02
N TRP A 435 -3.52 -22.03 -9.07
CA TRP A 435 -4.33 -21.20 -9.98
C TRP A 435 -5.21 -20.17 -9.26
N ASN A 436 -5.96 -20.58 -8.23
CA ASN A 436 -6.85 -19.70 -7.47
C ASN A 436 -6.13 -18.54 -6.76
N VAL A 437 -4.87 -18.73 -6.37
CA VAL A 437 -4.06 -17.68 -5.76
C VAL A 437 -3.46 -16.80 -6.87
N LEU A 438 -2.93 -17.44 -7.91
CA LEU A 438 -2.29 -16.78 -9.04
C LEU A 438 -3.24 -15.90 -9.86
N SER A 439 -4.53 -16.22 -9.92
CA SER A 439 -5.54 -15.36 -10.56
C SER A 439 -5.67 -13.98 -9.91
N THR A 440 -5.11 -13.79 -8.70
CA THR A 440 -5.07 -12.50 -7.99
C THR A 440 -3.73 -11.76 -8.15
N HIS A 441 -2.78 -12.33 -8.89
CA HIS A 441 -1.48 -11.72 -9.15
C HIS A 441 -1.50 -10.85 -10.40
N MET A 442 -0.52 -9.95 -10.53
CA MET A 442 -0.34 -9.13 -11.73
C MET A 442 0.10 -9.99 -12.93
N PRO A 443 -0.19 -9.56 -14.18
CA PRO A 443 0.37 -10.20 -15.36
C PRO A 443 1.91 -10.00 -15.44
N PRO A 444 2.62 -10.86 -16.18
CA PRO A 444 4.07 -10.72 -16.36
C PRO A 444 4.44 -9.47 -17.17
N PRO A 445 5.72 -9.05 -17.21
CA PRO A 445 6.17 -7.99 -18.12
C PRO A 445 6.01 -8.39 -19.59
N PRO A 446 5.70 -7.44 -20.51
CA PRO A 446 5.66 -5.98 -20.32
C PRO A 446 4.34 -5.43 -19.76
N GLN A 447 3.33 -6.27 -19.50
CA GLN A 447 1.99 -5.83 -19.09
C GLN A 447 1.97 -5.22 -17.67
N THR A 448 2.99 -5.45 -16.86
CA THR A 448 3.18 -4.81 -15.55
C THR A 448 4.68 -4.64 -15.28
N SER A 449 5.07 -3.52 -14.65
CA SER A 449 6.46 -3.33 -14.22
C SER A 449 6.81 -4.22 -13.01
N PRO A 450 8.03 -4.80 -12.96
CA PRO A 450 8.51 -5.52 -11.77
C PRO A 450 8.48 -4.67 -10.50
N GLU A 451 8.64 -3.34 -10.62
CA GLU A 451 8.50 -2.38 -9.53
C GLU A 451 7.07 -2.35 -8.95
N ALA A 452 6.04 -2.27 -9.80
CA ALA A 452 4.65 -2.27 -9.35
C ALA A 452 4.26 -3.61 -8.70
N ALA A 453 4.79 -4.72 -9.22
CA ALA A 453 4.59 -6.06 -8.66
C ALA A 453 5.32 -6.25 -7.32
N ALA A 454 6.52 -5.70 -7.17
CA ALA A 454 7.23 -5.66 -5.89
C ALA A 454 6.49 -4.78 -4.86
N PHE A 455 5.90 -3.66 -5.29
CA PHE A 455 5.14 -2.80 -4.39
C PHE A 455 3.89 -3.49 -3.84
N ARG A 456 3.19 -4.31 -4.64
CA ARG A 456 2.07 -5.15 -4.17
C ARG A 456 2.46 -6.02 -2.97
N LEU A 457 3.71 -6.47 -2.90
CA LEU A 457 4.22 -7.28 -1.80
C LEU A 457 4.51 -6.45 -0.54
N MET A 458 4.64 -5.12 -0.66
CA MET A 458 4.86 -4.20 0.46
C MET A 458 3.55 -3.68 1.06
N ALA A 459 2.48 -3.58 0.26
CA ALA A 459 1.17 -3.13 0.74
C ALA A 459 0.38 -4.30 1.33
N ALA A 460 0.01 -4.21 2.61
CA ALA A 460 -1.04 -5.08 3.16
C ALA A 460 -2.28 -4.96 2.25
N LYS A 461 -2.84 -6.09 1.79
CA LYS A 461 -4.05 -6.09 0.95
C LYS A 461 -5.22 -5.51 1.77
N THR A 462 -5.39 -4.20 1.77
CA THR A 462 -6.58 -3.53 2.29
C THR A 462 -7.67 -3.72 1.24
N THR A 463 -8.45 -4.80 1.37
CA THR A 463 -9.56 -5.10 0.46
C THR A 463 -10.86 -4.38 0.83
N ALA A 464 -10.86 -3.61 1.92
CA ALA A 464 -12.03 -2.90 2.43
C ALA A 464 -11.64 -1.49 2.88
N PHE A 465 -12.62 -0.59 2.89
CA PHE A 465 -12.48 0.75 3.44
C PHE A 465 -12.07 0.67 4.90
N ARG A 466 -11.03 1.42 5.28
CA ARG A 466 -10.49 1.40 6.63
C ARG A 466 -11.21 2.40 7.53
N ILE A 467 -11.87 1.89 8.56
CA ILE A 467 -12.47 2.71 9.61
C ILE A 467 -11.43 2.92 10.73
N PRO A 468 -10.98 4.15 11.01
CA PRO A 468 -10.04 4.43 12.09
C PRO A 468 -10.72 4.31 13.47
N ASN A 469 -9.94 4.12 14.54
CA ASN A 469 -10.44 4.01 15.92
C ASN A 469 -10.90 5.35 16.55
N HIS A 470 -11.06 6.39 15.74
CA HIS A 470 -11.48 7.74 16.11
C HIS A 470 -12.49 8.26 15.08
N LYS A 471 -13.22 9.33 15.41
CA LYS A 471 -14.20 9.92 14.49
C LYS A 471 -13.50 10.50 13.26
N ILE A 472 -14.05 10.22 12.07
CA ILE A 472 -13.63 10.86 10.82
C ILE A 472 -14.22 12.26 10.79
N LEU A 473 -13.40 13.28 11.03
CA LEU A 473 -13.79 14.67 10.91
C LEU A 473 -13.15 15.21 9.65
N ALA A 474 -13.93 15.38 8.60
CA ALA A 474 -13.44 15.72 7.28
C ALA A 474 -13.97 17.03 6.71
N THR A 475 -13.30 17.50 5.67
CA THR A 475 -13.80 18.47 4.71
C THR A 475 -13.33 18.06 3.33
N HIS A 476 -14.11 18.32 2.29
CA HIS A 476 -13.59 18.21 0.94
C HIS A 476 -12.55 19.30 0.72
N LEU A 477 -11.46 18.91 0.06
CA LEU A 477 -10.36 19.77 -0.33
C LEU A 477 -10.69 20.37 -1.70
N LEU A 478 -11.35 21.52 -1.68
CA LEU A 478 -11.73 22.25 -2.89
C LEU A 478 -10.72 23.37 -3.14
N ALA A 479 -10.26 23.51 -4.39
CA ALA A 479 -9.36 24.61 -4.78
C ALA A 479 -10.00 26.00 -4.52
N GLN A 480 -9.27 27.08 -4.78
CA GLN A 480 -9.80 28.47 -4.72
C GLN A 480 -10.95 28.75 -5.72
N GLY A 481 -11.46 27.72 -6.40
CA GLY A 481 -12.61 27.75 -7.29
C GLY A 481 -13.70 26.79 -6.83
N TRP A 482 -14.50 26.32 -7.78
CA TRP A 482 -15.61 25.39 -7.53
C TRP A 482 -15.14 23.92 -7.53
N ALA A 483 -15.96 23.01 -7.00
CA ALA A 483 -15.68 21.56 -6.99
C ALA A 483 -15.49 20.95 -8.40
N ALA A 484 -16.17 21.50 -9.40
CA ALA A 484 -15.96 21.20 -10.83
C ALA A 484 -14.70 21.83 -11.43
N ASN A 485 -13.72 22.14 -10.59
CA ASN A 485 -12.42 22.67 -10.98
C ASN A 485 -11.34 22.12 -10.05
N PHE A 486 -11.42 20.81 -9.75
CA PHE A 486 -10.57 20.13 -8.78
C PHE A 486 -9.08 20.36 -9.06
N TRP A 487 -8.71 20.43 -10.33
CA TRP A 487 -7.32 20.57 -10.79
C TRP A 487 -6.81 22.01 -10.83
N SER A 488 -7.66 23.00 -10.54
CA SER A 488 -7.29 24.42 -10.52
C SER A 488 -6.48 24.83 -9.30
N TYR A 489 -5.89 23.88 -8.57
CA TYR A 489 -4.81 24.20 -7.65
C TYR A 489 -3.61 24.78 -8.43
N LEU A 490 -3.62 26.11 -8.47
CA LEU A 490 -2.59 26.99 -9.02
C LEU A 490 -1.27 26.91 -8.26
N ASN A 491 -1.22 26.34 -7.06
CA ASN A 491 0.05 26.22 -6.37
C ASN A 491 0.05 25.11 -5.33
N ILE A 492 0.67 23.98 -5.65
CA ILE A 492 1.01 22.95 -4.65
C ILE A 492 1.84 23.55 -3.50
N ASN A 493 2.46 24.73 -3.69
CA ASN A 493 3.19 25.44 -2.63
C ASN A 493 2.28 26.16 -1.60
N HIS A 494 1.00 26.40 -1.90
CA HIS A 494 0.05 27.02 -0.95
C HIS A 494 -0.85 26.02 -0.22
N ILE A 495 -0.83 24.74 -0.63
CA ILE A 495 -1.68 23.72 -0.01
C ILE A 495 -1.36 23.52 1.47
N ASP A 496 -0.10 23.73 1.89
CA ASP A 496 0.29 23.56 3.29
C ASP A 496 -0.50 24.54 4.19
N GLU A 497 -0.75 25.78 3.74
CA GLU A 497 -1.54 26.78 4.47
C GLU A 497 -2.99 26.35 4.64
N GLU A 498 -3.58 25.77 3.59
CA GLU A 498 -4.94 25.24 3.62
C GLU A 498 -5.06 24.01 4.53
N LEU A 499 -4.09 23.08 4.46
CA LEU A 499 -4.03 21.91 5.35
C LEU A 499 -3.85 22.33 6.81
N TYR A 500 -3.04 23.36 7.09
CA TYR A 500 -2.94 23.94 8.43
C TYR A 500 -4.27 24.54 8.89
N LEU A 501 -4.99 25.25 8.02
CA LEU A 501 -6.30 25.80 8.33
C LEU A 501 -7.31 24.69 8.67
N ILE A 502 -7.36 23.63 7.86
CA ILE A 502 -8.20 22.44 8.07
C ILE A 502 -7.92 21.83 9.46
N GLN A 503 -6.65 21.63 9.80
CA GLN A 503 -6.24 21.11 11.10
C GLN A 503 -6.62 22.06 12.24
N SER A 504 -6.48 23.37 12.05
CA SER A 504 -6.79 24.38 13.07
C SER A 504 -8.28 24.39 13.46
N VAL A 505 -9.16 23.98 12.55
CA VAL A 505 -10.61 23.85 12.78
C VAL A 505 -10.96 22.51 13.47
N GLY A 506 -10.00 21.60 13.62
CA GLY A 506 -10.15 20.31 14.28
C GLY A 506 -10.52 19.15 13.35
N PHE A 507 -10.42 19.35 12.03
CA PHE A 507 -10.54 18.26 11.06
C PHE A 507 -9.27 17.40 11.04
N ASN A 508 -9.45 16.10 10.89
CA ASN A 508 -8.38 15.10 10.89
C ASN A 508 -8.28 14.31 9.57
N THR A 509 -9.20 14.57 8.64
CA THR A 509 -9.33 13.87 7.37
C THR A 509 -9.64 14.89 6.27
N VAL A 510 -9.20 14.64 5.05
CA VAL A 510 -9.63 15.38 3.85
C VAL A 510 -10.27 14.43 2.84
N ILE A 511 -11.30 14.92 2.16
CA ILE A 511 -11.88 14.23 1.01
C ILE A 511 -11.34 14.89 -0.26
N ILE A 512 -10.75 14.08 -1.14
CA ILE A 512 -10.13 14.55 -2.39
C ILE A 512 -11.00 14.05 -3.54
N LEU A 513 -11.53 14.96 -4.36
CA LEU A 513 -12.25 14.59 -5.58
C LEU A 513 -11.24 14.16 -6.64
N VAL A 514 -11.49 13.09 -7.37
CA VAL A 514 -10.59 12.63 -8.42
C VAL A 514 -11.39 12.47 -9.70
N PRO A 515 -11.77 13.55 -10.41
CA PRO A 515 -12.55 13.46 -11.64
C PRO A 515 -11.88 12.64 -12.75
N TRP A 516 -12.66 11.70 -13.31
CA TRP A 516 -12.24 10.81 -14.38
C TRP A 516 -11.98 11.52 -15.70
N VAL A 517 -12.90 12.41 -16.11
CA VAL A 517 -12.83 13.12 -17.40
C VAL A 517 -11.58 13.97 -17.51
N GLY A 518 -11.16 14.64 -16.42
CA GLY A 518 -9.94 15.44 -16.41
C GLY A 518 -8.66 14.63 -16.59
N PHE A 519 -8.63 13.36 -16.18
CA PHE A 519 -7.42 12.52 -16.21
C PHE A 519 -7.22 11.89 -17.57
N GLN A 520 -8.32 11.42 -18.16
CA GLN A 520 -8.29 10.63 -19.38
C GLN A 520 -8.71 11.47 -20.57
N THR A 521 -7.77 11.75 -21.47
CA THR A 521 -8.01 12.59 -22.65
C THR A 521 -8.74 11.85 -23.75
N LYS A 522 -8.46 10.56 -23.96
CA LYS A 522 -9.13 9.72 -24.95
C LYS A 522 -9.49 8.38 -24.34
N VAL A 523 -10.58 7.81 -24.83
CA VAL A 523 -11.10 6.49 -24.43
C VAL A 523 -10.76 5.40 -25.44
N ASP A 524 -10.46 5.76 -26.69
CA ASP A 524 -9.99 4.83 -27.72
C ASP A 524 -9.04 5.50 -28.74
N PRO A 525 -7.73 5.17 -28.73
CA PRO A 525 -7.07 4.42 -27.67
C PRO A 525 -7.13 5.19 -26.34
N ILE A 526 -7.05 4.49 -25.21
CA ILE A 526 -7.02 5.12 -23.89
C ILE A 526 -5.74 5.97 -23.76
N THR A 527 -5.88 7.26 -23.46
CA THR A 527 -4.76 8.18 -23.21
C THR A 527 -5.04 9.11 -22.04
N TYR A 528 -3.98 9.61 -21.40
CA TYR A 528 -4.06 10.39 -20.16
C TYR A 528 -3.26 11.70 -20.20
N HIS A 529 -3.62 12.63 -19.33
CA HIS A 529 -2.74 13.70 -18.88
C HIS A 529 -1.89 13.22 -17.69
N GLU A 530 -0.70 12.68 -17.95
CA GLU A 530 0.16 12.07 -16.93
C GLU A 530 0.61 13.04 -15.81
N ASP A 531 0.69 14.34 -16.11
CA ASP A 531 1.00 15.38 -15.11
C ASP A 531 -0.03 15.42 -13.97
N TYR A 532 -1.26 14.98 -14.22
CA TYR A 532 -2.33 15.02 -13.22
C TYR A 532 -2.22 13.88 -12.21
N PHE A 533 -1.77 12.70 -12.63
CA PHE A 533 -1.39 11.64 -11.72
C PHE A 533 -0.20 12.05 -10.85
N THR A 534 0.76 12.77 -11.43
CA THR A 534 1.89 13.35 -10.69
C THR A 534 1.41 14.37 -9.64
N LEU A 535 0.49 15.26 -10.01
CA LEU A 535 -0.10 16.22 -9.05
C LEU A 535 -0.87 15.49 -7.94
N PHE A 536 -1.65 14.47 -8.30
CA PHE A 536 -2.41 13.68 -7.36
C PHE A 536 -1.47 13.03 -6.34
N GLU A 537 -0.39 12.38 -6.78
CA GLU A 537 0.63 11.81 -5.90
C GLU A 537 1.24 12.86 -4.95
N GLN A 538 1.67 14.02 -5.48
CA GLN A 538 2.22 15.13 -4.68
C GLN A 538 1.23 15.66 -3.64
N LEU A 539 -0.06 15.71 -3.99
CA LEU A 539 -1.11 16.11 -3.06
C LEU A 539 -1.25 15.09 -1.93
N LEU A 540 -1.26 13.79 -2.24
CA LEU A 540 -1.30 12.74 -1.21
C LEU A 540 -0.06 12.80 -0.29
N GLU A 541 1.12 13.05 -0.85
CA GLU A 541 2.37 13.25 -0.09
C GLU A 541 2.25 14.39 0.91
N LYS A 542 1.74 15.55 0.49
CA LYS A 542 1.58 16.72 1.36
C LYS A 542 0.54 16.49 2.45
N VAL A 543 -0.62 15.92 2.11
CA VAL A 543 -1.65 15.57 3.10
C VAL A 543 -1.09 14.59 4.13
N GLN A 544 -0.32 13.59 3.70
CA GLN A 544 0.37 12.65 4.59
C GLN A 544 1.41 13.33 5.48
N ALA A 545 2.19 14.28 4.94
CA ALA A 545 3.17 15.04 5.71
C ALA A 545 2.53 15.86 6.84
N HIS A 546 1.28 16.31 6.64
CA HIS A 546 0.48 16.97 7.67
C HIS A 546 -0.18 15.98 8.65
N GLY A 547 -0.09 14.67 8.45
CA GLY A 547 -0.68 13.66 9.34
C GLY A 547 -2.20 13.52 9.23
N LEU A 548 -2.82 14.08 8.18
CA LEU A 548 -4.24 13.95 7.90
C LEU A 548 -4.55 12.61 7.22
N GLN A 549 -5.74 12.06 7.46
CA GLN A 549 -6.25 10.92 6.70
C GLN A 549 -6.84 11.38 5.36
N ILE A 550 -6.94 10.46 4.40
CA ILE A 550 -7.46 10.74 3.05
C ILE A 550 -8.63 9.81 2.73
N ILE A 551 -9.71 10.39 2.20
CA ILE A 551 -10.78 9.66 1.51
C ILE A 551 -10.82 10.16 0.06
N LEU A 552 -10.96 9.26 -0.90
CA LEU A 552 -11.06 9.62 -2.31
C LEU A 552 -12.52 9.60 -2.78
N ARG A 553 -13.04 10.71 -3.29
CA ARG A 553 -14.30 10.73 -4.03
C ARG A 553 -13.97 10.50 -5.50
N LEU A 554 -14.14 9.27 -5.94
CA LEU A 554 -13.73 8.77 -7.25
C LEU A 554 -14.84 8.99 -8.27
N GLY A 555 -14.47 9.22 -9.52
CA GLY A 555 -15.44 9.76 -10.48
C GLY A 555 -15.61 11.26 -10.23
N TYR A 556 -16.81 11.81 -10.43
CA TYR A 556 -17.08 13.25 -10.61
C TYR A 556 -16.96 13.67 -12.08
N THR A 557 -17.90 13.22 -12.91
CA THR A 557 -17.88 13.44 -14.37
C THR A 557 -18.26 14.87 -14.79
N HIS A 558 -18.60 15.72 -13.82
CA HIS A 558 -18.94 17.13 -14.03
C HIS A 558 -17.71 18.01 -14.35
N ASP A 559 -16.51 17.61 -13.92
CA ASP A 559 -15.28 18.40 -14.16
C ASP A 559 -14.65 18.07 -15.53
N ASN A 560 -14.98 18.89 -16.52
CA ASN A 560 -14.41 18.84 -17.86
C ASN A 560 -13.10 19.64 -17.88
N GLY A 561 -11.97 18.98 -17.57
CA GLY A 561 -10.61 19.51 -17.70
C GLY A 561 -10.25 19.97 -19.15
N PRO A 562 -9.00 19.81 -19.62
CA PRO A 562 -8.66 20.08 -21.02
C PRO A 562 -9.47 19.20 -22.00
N TYR A 563 -9.50 19.56 -23.29
CA TYR A 563 -10.31 18.87 -24.31
C TYR A 563 -10.13 17.34 -24.24
N SER A 564 -11.22 16.65 -23.98
CA SER A 564 -11.27 15.20 -23.81
C SER A 564 -12.28 14.59 -24.78
N GLU A 565 -11.90 13.52 -25.49
CA GLU A 565 -12.69 12.82 -26.51
C GLU A 565 -13.25 11.49 -25.97
N PRO A 566 -14.52 11.12 -26.27
CA PRO A 566 -15.59 11.97 -26.79
C PRO A 566 -15.93 13.09 -25.79
N GLU A 567 -16.75 14.07 -26.19
CA GLU A 567 -17.16 15.19 -25.33
C GLU A 567 -17.42 14.69 -23.90
N GLY A 568 -16.62 15.13 -22.91
CA GLY A 568 -16.46 14.43 -21.63
C GLY A 568 -17.76 14.06 -20.91
N TYR A 569 -18.79 14.90 -21.02
CA TYR A 569 -20.12 14.66 -20.48
C TYR A 569 -20.85 13.46 -21.14
N LEU A 570 -20.52 13.07 -22.37
CA LEU A 570 -21.09 11.89 -23.01
C LEU A 570 -20.60 10.59 -22.37
N ARG A 571 -19.43 10.59 -21.71
CA ARG A 571 -18.85 9.40 -21.09
C ARG A 571 -19.75 8.88 -19.96
N GLN A 572 -20.31 9.78 -19.15
CA GLN A 572 -21.14 9.41 -17.99
C GLN A 572 -22.41 8.64 -18.40
N ILE A 573 -22.99 8.97 -19.55
CA ILE A 573 -24.27 8.44 -20.02
C ILE A 573 -24.15 6.96 -20.37
N VAL A 574 -23.04 6.60 -21.01
CA VAL A 574 -22.87 5.29 -21.64
C VAL A 574 -21.85 4.41 -20.92
N VAL A 575 -21.20 4.89 -19.84
CA VAL A 575 -20.15 4.13 -19.14
C VAL A 575 -20.63 2.74 -18.69
N GLY A 576 -21.89 2.58 -18.29
CA GLY A 576 -22.45 1.30 -17.88
C GLY A 576 -22.88 0.36 -19.02
N ALA A 577 -22.86 0.83 -20.28
CA ALA A 577 -23.42 0.12 -21.44
C ALA A 577 -22.43 -0.04 -22.62
N ASP A 578 -21.48 0.89 -22.75
CA ASP A 578 -20.46 0.88 -23.80
C ASP A 578 -19.15 0.29 -23.27
N SER A 579 -18.69 -0.80 -23.87
CA SER A 579 -17.51 -1.53 -23.40
C SER A 579 -16.21 -0.73 -23.53
N VAL A 580 -16.11 0.18 -24.50
CA VAL A 580 -14.94 1.05 -24.67
C VAL A 580 -14.89 2.05 -23.52
N MET A 581 -16.00 2.72 -23.22
CA MET A 581 -16.08 3.65 -22.08
C MET A 581 -15.84 2.93 -20.76
N PHE A 582 -16.43 1.75 -20.58
CA PHE A 582 -16.29 0.98 -19.35
C PHE A 582 -14.85 0.53 -19.11
N ASN A 583 -14.16 0.02 -20.14
CA ASN A 583 -12.74 -0.32 -20.06
C ASN A 583 -11.89 0.91 -19.70
N ALA A 584 -12.23 2.07 -20.27
CA ALA A 584 -11.53 3.31 -19.98
C ALA A 584 -11.75 3.79 -18.54
N TRP A 585 -12.94 3.58 -17.96
CA TRP A 585 -13.24 3.81 -16.55
C TRP A 585 -12.43 2.89 -15.62
N CYS A 586 -12.39 1.59 -15.92
CA CYS A 586 -11.63 0.62 -15.14
C CYS A 586 -10.12 0.89 -15.16
N ASP A 587 -9.54 1.24 -16.33
CA ASP A 587 -8.11 1.59 -16.43
C ASP A 587 -7.78 2.85 -15.61
N TYR A 588 -8.68 3.83 -15.58
CA TYR A 588 -8.54 5.01 -14.72
C TYR A 588 -8.51 4.61 -13.24
N LEU A 589 -9.42 3.75 -12.79
CA LEU A 589 -9.46 3.26 -11.41
C LEU A 589 -8.19 2.50 -11.02
N ASP A 590 -7.70 1.61 -11.91
CA ASP A 590 -6.47 0.85 -11.69
C ASP A 590 -5.26 1.78 -11.48
N ARG A 591 -5.17 2.86 -12.27
CA ARG A 591 -4.10 3.85 -12.14
C ARG A 591 -4.21 4.67 -10.86
N VAL A 592 -5.41 5.15 -10.53
CA VAL A 592 -5.62 5.89 -9.27
C VAL A 592 -5.31 5.00 -8.07
N TRP A 593 -5.75 3.74 -8.09
CA TRP A 593 -5.46 2.78 -7.03
C TRP A 593 -3.97 2.45 -6.93
N ALA A 594 -3.26 2.34 -8.06
CA ALA A 594 -1.84 2.06 -8.09
C ALA A 594 -1.02 3.09 -7.29
N ILE A 595 -1.46 4.36 -7.30
CA ILE A 595 -0.89 5.47 -6.52
C ILE A 595 -1.46 5.49 -5.11
N ALA A 596 -2.79 5.48 -4.95
CA ALA A 596 -3.44 5.64 -3.65
C ALA A 596 -3.02 4.56 -2.64
N ARG A 597 -2.82 3.32 -3.09
CA ARG A 597 -2.38 2.20 -2.22
C ARG A 597 -0.96 2.37 -1.66
N LEU A 598 -0.16 3.30 -2.20
CA LEU A 598 1.18 3.61 -1.68
C LEU A 598 1.10 4.43 -0.39
N PHE A 599 -0.05 5.04 -0.10
CA PHE A 599 -0.25 5.99 1.01
C PHE A 599 -1.05 5.34 2.15
N PRO A 600 -0.39 4.94 3.25
CA PRO A 600 -1.06 4.27 4.36
C PRO A 600 -2.08 5.15 5.09
N ASN A 601 -2.16 6.46 4.86
CA ASN A 601 -3.19 7.34 5.41
C ASN A 601 -4.45 7.45 4.51
N VAL A 602 -4.47 6.79 3.33
CA VAL A 602 -5.68 6.62 2.52
C VAL A 602 -6.57 5.56 3.17
N LEU A 603 -7.78 5.95 3.56
CA LEU A 603 -8.79 5.07 4.16
C LEU A 603 -9.51 4.22 3.12
N GLY A 604 -9.74 4.79 1.94
CA GLY A 604 -10.46 4.17 0.84
C GLY A 604 -11.06 5.24 -0.05
N GLY A 605 -12.06 4.85 -0.86
CA GLY A 605 -12.76 5.79 -1.71
C GLY A 605 -14.24 5.50 -1.82
N PHE A 606 -14.98 6.43 -2.42
CA PHE A 606 -16.39 6.24 -2.75
C PHE A 606 -16.74 6.88 -4.08
N ILE A 607 -17.72 6.30 -4.77
CA ILE A 607 -18.47 6.98 -5.84
C ILE A 607 -19.82 7.42 -5.29
N THR A 608 -20.48 8.36 -5.95
CA THR A 608 -21.84 8.79 -5.57
C THR A 608 -22.79 8.56 -6.74
N TRP A 609 -24.08 8.42 -6.42
CA TRP A 609 -25.11 8.32 -7.44
C TRP A 609 -25.23 9.61 -8.25
N GLU A 610 -25.17 10.77 -7.59
CA GLU A 610 -25.30 12.10 -8.22
C GLU A 610 -24.16 12.42 -9.20
N ASP A 611 -22.94 12.00 -8.87
CA ASP A 611 -21.77 12.23 -9.72
C ASP A 611 -21.83 11.45 -11.04
N PHE A 612 -22.62 10.38 -11.10
CA PHE A 612 -22.77 9.53 -12.29
C PHE A 612 -24.12 9.76 -13.01
N PHE A 613 -25.19 10.08 -12.27
CA PHE A 613 -26.55 10.19 -12.79
C PHE A 613 -26.88 11.55 -13.40
N PHE A 614 -26.36 12.67 -12.85
CA PHE A 614 -27.00 13.97 -13.00
C PHE A 614 -26.84 14.57 -14.41
N MET A 615 -27.70 14.12 -15.31
CA MET A 615 -28.03 14.79 -16.55
C MET A 615 -29.53 14.97 -16.60
N ASP A 616 -29.95 16.21 -16.39
CA ASP A 616 -31.24 16.63 -16.85
C ASP A 616 -31.26 16.63 -18.40
N LEU A 617 -31.60 15.49 -19.01
CA LEU A 617 -31.78 15.36 -20.45
C LEU A 617 -33.04 16.08 -20.96
N THR A 618 -33.84 16.75 -20.09
CA THR A 618 -35.05 17.47 -20.53
C THR A 618 -34.74 18.56 -21.56
N HIS A 619 -33.53 19.10 -21.52
CA HIS A 619 -33.11 20.21 -22.36
C HIS A 619 -32.69 19.78 -23.77
N ILE A 620 -32.48 18.48 -24.03
CA ILE A 620 -32.10 17.97 -25.35
C ILE A 620 -33.31 17.46 -26.15
N PRO A 621 -33.29 17.57 -27.50
CA PRO A 621 -34.39 17.12 -28.35
C PRO A 621 -34.77 15.64 -28.14
N SER A 622 -36.04 15.31 -28.33
CA SER A 622 -36.55 13.95 -28.12
C SER A 622 -35.85 12.89 -28.96
N GLU A 623 -35.40 13.23 -30.18
CA GLU A 623 -34.64 12.36 -31.06
C GLU A 623 -33.28 11.96 -30.45
N GLN A 624 -32.60 12.89 -29.79
CA GLN A 624 -31.34 12.59 -29.10
C GLN A 624 -31.58 11.75 -27.84
N ARG A 625 -32.67 11.98 -27.10
CA ARG A 625 -33.07 11.12 -25.97
C ARG A 625 -33.41 9.70 -26.41
N LEU A 626 -33.93 9.54 -27.63
CA LEU A 626 -34.18 8.23 -28.23
C LEU A 626 -32.88 7.49 -28.53
N LEU A 627 -31.91 8.18 -29.14
CA LEU A 627 -30.58 7.63 -29.39
C LEU A 627 -29.88 7.18 -28.09
N PHE A 628 -29.97 7.98 -27.02
CA PHE A 628 -29.41 7.57 -25.74
C PHE A 628 -30.16 6.40 -25.10
N ALA A 629 -31.48 6.30 -25.28
CA ALA A 629 -32.26 5.16 -24.80
C ALA A 629 -31.78 3.83 -25.42
N GLU A 630 -31.50 3.85 -26.73
CA GLU A 630 -30.92 2.71 -27.44
C GLU A 630 -29.51 2.39 -26.92
N ARG A 631 -28.62 3.39 -26.90
CA ARG A 631 -27.20 3.19 -26.54
C ARG A 631 -26.96 2.77 -25.10
N THR A 632 -27.83 3.15 -24.18
CA THR A 632 -27.72 2.80 -22.76
C THR A 632 -28.31 1.42 -22.44
N GLY A 633 -29.13 0.86 -23.34
CA GLY A 633 -29.90 -0.35 -23.07
C GLY A 633 -31.17 -0.12 -22.26
N TYR A 634 -31.60 1.13 -22.08
CA TYR A 634 -32.84 1.47 -21.37
C TYR A 634 -34.07 0.83 -22.02
N GLN A 635 -34.16 0.83 -23.35
CA GLN A 635 -35.28 0.23 -24.08
C GLN A 635 -35.37 -1.29 -23.86
N ARG A 636 -34.22 -1.97 -23.83
CA ARG A 636 -34.14 -3.40 -23.51
C ARG A 636 -34.56 -3.68 -22.07
N TYR A 637 -34.12 -2.85 -21.13
CA TYR A 637 -34.56 -2.97 -19.74
C TYR A 637 -36.08 -2.85 -19.63
N LEU A 638 -36.69 -1.88 -20.33
CA LEU A 638 -38.15 -1.75 -20.36
C LEU A 638 -38.83 -2.99 -20.94
N GLU A 639 -38.34 -3.53 -22.06
CA GLU A 639 -38.87 -4.75 -22.68
C GLU A 639 -38.85 -5.96 -21.74
N GLU A 640 -37.81 -6.07 -20.91
CA GLU A 640 -37.64 -7.18 -19.96
C GLU A 640 -38.53 -7.05 -18.71
N HIS A 641 -39.02 -5.86 -18.36
CA HIS A 641 -39.66 -5.58 -17.06
C HIS A 641 -41.08 -5.00 -17.13
N TYR A 642 -41.49 -4.41 -18.26
CA TYR A 642 -42.76 -3.70 -18.39
C TYR A 642 -43.43 -3.96 -19.73
N SER A 643 -44.77 -3.95 -19.76
CA SER A 643 -45.53 -3.97 -21.01
C SER A 643 -45.61 -2.57 -21.66
N LEU A 644 -45.75 -2.53 -22.99
CA LEU A 644 -45.96 -1.27 -23.73
C LEU A 644 -47.18 -0.46 -23.23
N GLU A 645 -48.23 -1.13 -22.75
CA GLU A 645 -49.42 -0.48 -22.17
C GLU A 645 -49.07 0.27 -20.89
N GLU A 646 -48.34 -0.36 -19.97
CA GLU A 646 -47.89 0.26 -18.72
C GLU A 646 -46.91 1.41 -18.95
N ILE A 647 -46.01 1.26 -19.92
CA ILE A 647 -45.06 2.33 -20.29
C ILE A 647 -45.82 3.53 -20.86
N SER A 648 -46.72 3.28 -21.82
CA SER A 648 -47.51 4.33 -22.47
C SER A 648 -48.35 5.11 -21.47
N ALA A 649 -48.94 4.43 -20.48
CA ALA A 649 -49.69 5.06 -19.40
C ALA A 649 -48.80 6.01 -18.58
N ARG A 650 -47.56 5.63 -18.29
CA ARG A 650 -46.60 6.47 -17.53
C ARG A 650 -46.07 7.66 -18.31
N TYR A 651 -45.88 7.54 -19.62
CA TYR A 651 -45.47 8.67 -20.47
C TYR A 651 -46.61 9.65 -20.77
N LYS A 652 -47.87 9.30 -20.45
CA LYS A 652 -49.08 10.10 -20.73
C LYS A 652 -49.18 10.54 -22.21
N GLN A 653 -48.72 9.68 -23.12
CA GLN A 653 -48.72 9.90 -24.59
C GLN A 653 -49.63 8.88 -25.29
N GLN A 654 -49.77 8.99 -26.62
CA GLN A 654 -50.42 7.90 -27.39
C GLN A 654 -49.63 6.59 -27.21
N PRO A 655 -50.29 5.42 -27.29
CA PRO A 655 -49.63 4.14 -27.07
C PRO A 655 -48.42 3.94 -27.98
N PHE A 656 -47.28 3.60 -27.38
CA PHE A 656 -46.10 3.17 -28.14
C PHE A 656 -46.39 1.84 -28.83
N ALA A 657 -46.05 1.73 -30.11
CA ALA A 657 -46.25 0.50 -30.87
C ALA A 657 -45.07 -0.47 -30.74
N ASP A 658 -43.89 0.05 -30.40
CA ASP A 658 -42.63 -0.69 -30.32
C ASP A 658 -41.70 -0.10 -29.24
N TYR A 659 -40.87 -0.93 -28.60
CA TYR A 659 -39.95 -0.47 -27.55
C TYR A 659 -38.86 0.48 -28.07
N ASN A 660 -38.51 0.36 -29.37
CA ASN A 660 -37.51 1.21 -30.02
C ASN A 660 -38.01 2.67 -30.21
N GLU A 661 -39.29 2.95 -30.00
CA GLU A 661 -39.88 4.29 -30.08
C GLU A 661 -39.79 5.07 -28.76
N ILE A 662 -39.33 4.43 -27.67
CA ILE A 662 -39.39 4.99 -26.33
C ILE A 662 -38.09 5.77 -26.00
N PRO A 663 -38.14 7.10 -25.82
CA PRO A 663 -36.98 7.89 -25.43
C PRO A 663 -36.75 7.87 -23.92
N ILE A 664 -35.53 8.20 -23.46
CA ILE A 664 -35.30 8.52 -22.03
C ILE A 664 -36.30 9.62 -21.63
N PRO A 665 -37.03 9.48 -20.51
CA PRO A 665 -38.06 10.45 -20.12
C PRO A 665 -37.45 11.79 -19.71
N ALA A 666 -38.23 12.85 -19.87
CA ALA A 666 -37.93 14.15 -19.27
C ALA A 666 -37.97 14.04 -17.73
N PHE A 667 -37.07 14.70 -17.00
CA PHE A 667 -36.98 14.70 -15.53
C PHE A 667 -38.30 15.03 -14.84
N LYS A 668 -39.09 15.98 -15.37
CA LYS A 668 -40.42 16.32 -14.81
C LYS A 668 -41.57 15.43 -15.29
N SER A 669 -41.28 14.41 -16.10
CA SER A 669 -42.30 13.48 -16.62
C SER A 669 -42.65 12.42 -15.58
N SER A 670 -43.91 11.98 -15.55
CA SER A 670 -44.33 10.84 -14.74
C SER A 670 -43.57 9.54 -15.04
N ALA A 671 -42.96 9.44 -16.21
CA ALA A 671 -42.17 8.28 -16.61
C ALA A 671 -40.73 8.24 -16.05
N ILE A 672 -40.22 9.32 -15.43
CA ILE A 672 -38.82 9.37 -14.96
C ILE A 672 -38.47 8.26 -13.95
N HIS A 673 -39.46 7.77 -13.19
CA HIS A 673 -39.31 6.61 -12.29
C HIS A 673 -38.70 5.39 -13.00
N LEU A 674 -39.16 5.07 -14.21
CA LEU A 674 -38.66 3.93 -14.97
C LEU A 674 -37.17 4.06 -15.29
N PHE A 675 -36.71 5.29 -15.54
CA PHE A 675 -35.30 5.57 -15.82
C PHE A 675 -34.46 5.55 -14.53
N CYS A 676 -34.98 6.04 -13.40
CA CYS A 676 -34.29 5.94 -12.12
C CYS A 676 -34.08 4.48 -11.70
N GLU A 677 -35.09 3.61 -11.84
CA GLU A 677 -34.96 2.17 -11.54
C GLU A 677 -33.91 1.48 -12.44
N PHE A 678 -33.95 1.78 -13.74
CA PHE A 678 -32.94 1.32 -14.68
C PHE A 678 -31.54 1.79 -14.26
N TRP A 679 -31.40 3.07 -13.91
CA TRP A 679 -30.12 3.65 -13.58
C TRP A 679 -29.53 3.10 -12.27
N ASP A 680 -30.36 2.94 -11.24
CA ASP A 680 -29.95 2.31 -9.98
C ASP A 680 -29.35 0.92 -10.26
N LYS A 681 -30.01 0.14 -11.13
CA LYS A 681 -29.51 -1.17 -11.55
C LYS A 681 -28.17 -1.06 -12.28
N VAL A 682 -28.04 -0.18 -13.27
CA VAL A 682 -26.79 0.00 -14.04
C VAL A 682 -25.65 0.44 -13.13
N LEU A 683 -25.88 1.44 -12.28
CA LEU A 683 -24.86 1.96 -11.37
C LEU A 683 -24.39 0.88 -10.39
N ILE A 684 -25.30 0.10 -9.83
CA ILE A 684 -24.96 -0.93 -8.85
C ILE A 684 -24.33 -2.17 -9.52
N ASP A 685 -25.04 -2.74 -10.49
CA ASP A 685 -24.69 -4.05 -11.06
C ASP A 685 -23.53 -3.96 -12.06
N SER A 686 -23.50 -2.90 -12.89
CA SER A 686 -22.52 -2.77 -13.96
C SER A 686 -21.32 -1.90 -13.57
N ILE A 687 -21.56 -0.78 -12.87
CA ILE A 687 -20.49 0.18 -12.57
C ILE A 687 -19.83 -0.16 -11.23
N PHE A 688 -20.55 -0.11 -10.12
CA PHE A 688 -19.98 -0.19 -8.77
C PHE A 688 -19.31 -1.53 -8.47
N LYS A 689 -20.03 -2.66 -8.67
CA LYS A 689 -19.52 -4.01 -8.35
C LYS A 689 -18.22 -4.34 -9.09
N GLU A 690 -18.14 -3.95 -10.35
CA GLU A 690 -16.93 -4.14 -11.16
C GLU A 690 -15.84 -3.14 -10.77
N SER A 691 -16.18 -1.88 -10.50
CA SER A 691 -15.22 -0.85 -10.04
C SER A 691 -14.45 -1.29 -8.79
N LYS A 692 -15.08 -2.03 -7.87
CA LYS A 692 -14.40 -2.58 -6.68
C LYS A 692 -13.26 -3.54 -7.02
N LYS A 693 -13.28 -4.19 -8.18
CA LYS A 693 -12.18 -5.09 -8.60
C LYS A 693 -10.92 -4.29 -8.95
N HIS A 694 -11.10 -3.07 -9.42
CA HIS A 694 -10.03 -2.15 -9.84
C HIS A 694 -9.60 -1.21 -8.70
N PHE A 695 -10.53 -0.85 -7.81
CA PHE A 695 -10.27 -0.10 -6.57
C PHE A 695 -10.89 -0.85 -5.37
N PRO A 696 -10.15 -1.77 -4.70
CA PRO A 696 -10.71 -2.65 -3.67
C PRO A 696 -11.39 -1.96 -2.47
N PRO A 697 -10.84 -0.90 -1.85
CA PRO A 697 -11.49 -0.22 -0.73
C PRO A 697 -12.53 0.81 -1.18
N LEU A 698 -13.20 0.56 -2.31
CA LEU A 698 -14.26 1.41 -2.85
C LEU A 698 -15.60 1.13 -2.15
N THR A 699 -16.31 2.22 -1.84
CA THR A 699 -17.69 2.23 -1.33
C THR A 699 -18.57 3.07 -2.26
N MET A 700 -19.87 3.17 -1.97
CA MET A 700 -20.78 4.06 -2.69
C MET A 700 -21.65 4.82 -1.69
N GLU A 701 -21.86 6.11 -1.96
CA GLU A 701 -22.86 6.90 -1.25
C GLU A 701 -24.26 6.38 -1.59
N ILE A 702 -25.08 6.17 -0.56
CA ILE A 702 -26.47 5.76 -0.77
C ILE A 702 -27.36 6.98 -0.98
N ARG A 703 -28.37 6.84 -1.83
CA ARG A 703 -29.38 7.90 -2.05
C ARG A 703 -30.45 7.73 -1.00
N THR A 704 -30.37 8.60 0.00
CA THR A 704 -31.30 8.55 1.11
C THR A 704 -32.62 9.21 0.69
N ASP A 705 -32.58 10.28 -0.10
CA ASP A 705 -33.72 11.11 -0.49
C ASP A 705 -34.58 10.46 -1.57
N CYS A 706 -35.77 11.02 -1.75
CA CYS A 706 -36.69 10.63 -2.81
C CYS A 706 -36.99 11.81 -3.73
N ASP A 707 -36.91 11.59 -5.04
CA ASP A 707 -37.18 12.64 -6.02
C ASP A 707 -38.69 12.92 -6.10
N PRO A 708 -39.13 14.17 -5.93
CA PRO A 708 -40.54 14.53 -5.94
C PRO A 708 -41.14 14.47 -7.35
N GLN A 709 -42.39 14.01 -7.42
CA GLN A 709 -43.24 14.00 -8.61
C GLN A 709 -44.51 14.81 -8.38
N GLU A 710 -45.27 15.07 -9.45
CA GLU A 710 -46.52 15.84 -9.38
C GLU A 710 -47.51 15.24 -8.35
N ASP A 711 -47.55 13.91 -8.22
CA ASP A 711 -48.46 13.18 -7.30
C ASP A 711 -47.76 12.08 -6.45
N SER A 712 -46.42 11.96 -6.46
CA SER A 712 -45.69 10.87 -5.76
C SER A 712 -44.22 11.21 -5.46
N TYR A 713 -43.43 10.22 -5.02
CA TYR A 713 -41.97 10.32 -4.84
C TYR A 713 -41.28 9.07 -5.39
N ILE A 714 -40.04 9.21 -5.88
CA ILE A 714 -39.19 8.08 -6.32
C ILE A 714 -38.07 7.91 -5.30
N CYS A 715 -38.03 6.79 -4.60
CA CYS A 715 -37.00 6.51 -3.60
C CYS A 715 -36.00 5.46 -4.12
N HIS A 716 -34.73 5.59 -3.75
CA HIS A 716 -33.63 4.77 -4.25
C HIS A 716 -33.21 3.66 -3.27
N ASP A 717 -34.19 2.91 -2.78
CA ASP A 717 -34.02 1.90 -1.72
C ASP A 717 -32.97 0.82 -2.08
N SER A 718 -32.79 0.50 -3.36
CA SER A 718 -31.78 -0.46 -3.85
C SER A 718 -30.34 -0.04 -3.56
N THR A 719 -30.09 1.23 -3.29
CA THR A 719 -28.74 1.71 -2.97
C THR A 719 -28.24 1.22 -1.60
N PHE A 720 -29.11 0.83 -0.67
CA PHE A 720 -28.68 0.37 0.66
C PHE A 720 -27.91 -0.96 0.64
N ASP A 721 -28.25 -1.86 -0.30
CA ASP A 721 -27.67 -3.21 -0.41
C ASP A 721 -26.17 -3.20 -0.73
N VAL A 722 -25.67 -2.14 -1.37
CA VAL A 722 -24.27 -2.05 -1.81
C VAL A 722 -23.27 -1.84 -0.68
N THR A 723 -23.76 -1.57 0.53
CA THR A 723 -22.91 -1.26 1.69
C THR A 723 -22.62 -2.48 2.56
N SER A 724 -23.27 -3.62 2.30
CA SER A 724 -23.18 -4.81 3.17
C SER A 724 -21.75 -5.36 3.30
N ASP A 725 -20.94 -5.24 2.25
CA ASP A 725 -19.59 -5.81 2.17
C ASP A 725 -18.47 -4.85 2.60
N THR A 726 -18.79 -3.57 2.84
CA THR A 726 -17.86 -2.55 3.33
C THR A 726 -18.03 -2.26 4.81
N HIS A 727 -19.14 -2.69 5.40
CA HIS A 727 -19.59 -2.32 6.75
C HIS A 727 -19.72 -0.81 6.97
N LEU A 728 -19.77 -0.01 5.89
CA LEU A 728 -19.85 1.45 5.90
C LEU A 728 -20.98 1.93 4.99
N THR A 729 -21.90 2.71 5.54
CA THR A 729 -22.92 3.44 4.79
C THR A 729 -22.55 4.93 4.77
N THR A 730 -22.30 5.45 3.57
CA THR A 730 -22.02 6.88 3.34
C THR A 730 -23.30 7.58 2.89
N ILE A 731 -23.62 8.74 3.47
CA ILE A 731 -24.81 9.54 3.17
C ILE A 731 -24.47 11.02 3.06
N TYR A 732 -25.25 11.80 2.33
CA TYR A 732 -25.32 13.25 2.52
C TYR A 732 -26.43 13.65 3.51
N TYR A 733 -26.38 14.87 4.05
CA TYR A 733 -27.40 15.42 4.95
C TYR A 733 -27.69 16.89 4.62
N THR A 734 -28.97 17.28 4.68
CA THR A 734 -29.45 18.67 4.58
C THR A 734 -30.69 18.91 5.47
N PRO A 735 -30.93 20.11 6.04
CA PRO A 735 -32.13 20.43 6.83
C PRO A 735 -33.48 20.27 6.08
N ALA A 736 -33.43 20.20 4.75
CA ALA A 736 -34.59 19.93 3.88
C ALA A 736 -35.19 18.53 4.08
N TRP A 737 -34.45 17.63 4.71
CA TRP A 737 -34.87 16.27 4.98
C TRP A 737 -36.15 16.17 5.80
N GLY A 738 -37.17 15.53 5.22
CA GLY A 738 -38.49 15.39 5.82
C GLY A 738 -39.25 16.72 5.97
N ALA A 739 -38.81 17.78 5.29
CA ALA A 739 -39.46 19.08 5.25
C ALA A 739 -40.23 19.30 3.93
N PRO A 740 -41.15 20.28 3.85
CA PRO A 740 -41.91 20.58 2.63
C PRO A 740 -41.05 21.00 1.42
N ASN A 741 -39.79 21.39 1.65
CA ASN A 741 -38.85 21.79 0.61
C ASN A 741 -39.39 22.95 -0.26
N ASP A 742 -39.98 23.96 0.39
CA ASP A 742 -40.60 25.15 -0.21
C ASP A 742 -39.77 26.44 -0.01
N GLY A 743 -38.53 26.30 0.49
CA GLY A 743 -37.60 27.40 0.79
C GLY A 743 -37.80 28.00 2.19
N GLY A 744 -38.67 27.42 3.02
CA GLY A 744 -38.89 27.87 4.40
C GLY A 744 -37.63 27.81 5.28
N LEU A 745 -37.57 28.64 6.31
CA LEU A 745 -36.56 28.57 7.37
C LEU A 745 -37.20 28.01 8.64
N GLU A 746 -36.48 27.13 9.33
CA GLU A 746 -36.96 26.46 10.54
C GLU A 746 -36.02 26.59 11.74
N SER A 747 -36.58 26.40 12.93
CA SER A 747 -35.80 26.45 14.17
C SER A 747 -34.83 25.28 14.28
N ALA A 748 -33.71 25.50 14.96
CA ALA A 748 -32.73 24.46 15.24
C ALA A 748 -33.35 23.23 15.92
N GLU A 749 -34.31 23.45 16.83
CA GLU A 749 -35.01 22.37 17.54
C GLU A 749 -35.79 21.45 16.59
N ASN A 750 -36.51 21.99 15.62
CA ASN A 750 -37.30 21.20 14.68
C ASN A 750 -36.39 20.40 13.74
N VAL A 751 -35.30 21.01 13.27
CA VAL A 751 -34.32 20.35 12.41
C VAL A 751 -33.64 19.18 13.14
N LEU A 752 -33.25 19.36 14.41
CA LEU A 752 -32.67 18.28 15.23
C LEU A 752 -33.65 17.12 15.44
N LYS A 753 -34.93 17.39 15.68
CA LYS A 753 -35.97 16.35 15.79
C LYS A 753 -36.10 15.54 14.50
N ARG A 754 -36.05 16.20 13.34
CA ARG A 754 -36.08 15.49 12.04
C ARG A 754 -34.81 14.67 11.79
N MET A 755 -33.64 15.21 12.15
CA MET A 755 -32.38 14.49 12.01
C MET A 755 -32.37 13.20 12.86
N HIS A 756 -32.96 13.21 14.05
CA HIS A 756 -33.16 11.99 14.83
C HIS A 756 -33.99 10.94 14.08
N TYR A 757 -35.13 11.34 13.52
CA TYR A 757 -35.98 10.45 12.75
C TYR A 757 -35.28 9.90 11.50
N LEU A 758 -34.46 10.72 10.83
CA LEU A 758 -33.62 10.28 9.71
C LEU A 758 -32.72 9.11 10.13
N PHE A 759 -31.98 9.23 11.24
CA PHE A 759 -31.12 8.14 11.70
C PHE A 759 -31.91 6.91 12.15
N GLU A 760 -33.06 7.08 12.82
CA GLU A 760 -33.94 5.95 13.14
C GLU A 760 -34.38 5.22 11.86
N HIS A 761 -34.78 5.96 10.83
CA HIS A 761 -35.14 5.39 9.54
C HIS A 761 -33.96 4.68 8.86
N LEU A 762 -32.78 5.29 8.80
CA LEU A 762 -31.58 4.67 8.24
C LEU A 762 -31.23 3.37 8.97
N ARG A 763 -31.40 3.31 10.29
CA ARG A 763 -31.16 2.11 11.10
C ARG A 763 -32.14 0.97 10.80
N THR A 764 -33.32 1.26 10.24
CA THR A 764 -34.21 0.20 9.72
C THR A 764 -33.71 -0.41 8.41
N LYS A 765 -32.85 0.29 7.67
CA LYS A 765 -32.35 -0.10 6.35
C LYS A 765 -30.92 -0.65 6.38
N THR A 766 -30.10 -0.25 7.35
CA THR A 766 -28.70 -0.69 7.45
C THR A 766 -28.22 -0.85 8.90
N SER A 767 -27.46 -1.93 9.13
CA SER A 767 -26.72 -2.17 10.38
C SER A 767 -25.28 -1.64 10.35
N ASN A 768 -24.84 -1.05 9.24
CA ASN A 768 -23.47 -0.57 9.06
C ASN A 768 -23.21 0.71 9.86
N VAL A 769 -21.92 1.02 10.06
CA VAL A 769 -21.57 2.34 10.58
C VAL A 769 -21.90 3.40 9.54
N ILE A 770 -22.35 4.57 9.98
CA ILE A 770 -22.77 5.66 9.07
C ILE A 770 -21.71 6.74 9.04
N PHE A 771 -21.31 7.19 7.87
CA PHE A 771 -20.51 8.39 7.66
C PHE A 771 -21.31 9.40 6.86
N ILE A 772 -21.28 10.67 7.27
CA ILE A 772 -21.91 11.75 6.49
C ILE A 772 -20.82 12.37 5.61
N ASP A 773 -20.83 12.20 4.29
CA ASP A 773 -19.81 12.82 3.43
C ASP A 773 -20.04 14.34 3.27
N GLN A 774 -21.31 14.75 3.28
CA GLN A 774 -21.73 16.14 3.15
C GLN A 774 -22.74 16.52 4.23
N PHE A 775 -22.26 17.16 5.29
CA PHE A 775 -23.07 17.70 6.37
C PHE A 775 -23.49 19.14 6.05
N ASN A 776 -24.44 19.30 5.11
CA ASN A 776 -24.87 20.60 4.57
C ASN A 776 -25.91 21.27 5.47
N PHE A 777 -25.52 21.69 6.68
CA PHE A 777 -26.38 22.45 7.59
C PHE A 777 -26.65 23.90 7.12
N ILE A 778 -25.87 24.36 6.14
CA ILE A 778 -26.13 25.54 5.31
C ILE A 778 -25.98 25.08 3.86
N ASP A 779 -27.02 25.30 3.06
CA ASP A 779 -26.99 25.07 1.63
C ASP A 779 -27.61 26.26 0.93
N ASN A 780 -26.78 27.05 0.26
CA ASN A 780 -27.22 28.17 -0.57
C ASN A 780 -26.80 27.98 -2.03
N THR A 781 -26.57 26.72 -2.42
CA THR A 781 -26.22 26.37 -3.79
C THR A 781 -27.30 26.91 -4.73
N PRO A 782 -26.93 27.64 -5.80
CA PRO A 782 -27.91 28.16 -6.76
C PRO A 782 -28.76 27.03 -7.36
N GLY A 783 -30.09 27.21 -7.42
CA GLY A 783 -31.04 26.17 -7.79
C GLY A 783 -31.63 25.40 -6.60
N PHE A 784 -31.03 25.52 -5.41
CA PHE A 784 -31.46 24.88 -4.17
C PHE A 784 -32.22 25.88 -3.28
N GLU A 785 -32.72 27.01 -3.81
CA GLU A 785 -33.41 28.04 -3.02
C GLU A 785 -34.73 27.55 -2.42
N ARG A 786 -35.25 26.42 -2.91
CA ARG A 786 -36.41 25.73 -2.34
C ARG A 786 -36.03 24.85 -1.16
N HIS A 787 -34.76 24.68 -0.86
CA HIS A 787 -34.34 23.85 0.26
C HIS A 787 -34.68 24.50 1.59
N THR A 788 -35.40 23.75 2.44
CA THR A 788 -35.69 24.22 3.80
C THR A 788 -34.37 24.38 4.54
N GLY A 789 -34.14 25.57 5.10
CA GLY A 789 -32.92 25.91 5.82
C GLY A 789 -33.13 26.06 7.33
N ILE A 790 -32.03 26.23 8.07
CA ILE A 790 -32.07 26.61 9.49
C ILE A 790 -32.15 28.14 9.59
N LEU A 791 -32.92 28.66 10.54
CA LEU A 791 -32.92 30.08 10.89
C LEU A 791 -31.46 30.56 11.11
N PRO A 792 -30.96 31.57 10.37
CA PRO A 792 -29.54 31.93 10.40
C PRO A 792 -28.98 32.25 11.80
N ASN A 793 -29.79 32.84 12.66
CA ASN A 793 -29.44 33.17 14.05
C ASN A 793 -29.43 31.95 14.99
N GLU A 794 -29.98 30.81 14.57
CA GLU A 794 -30.04 29.57 15.35
C GLU A 794 -29.03 28.50 14.88
N VAL A 795 -28.30 28.74 13.79
CA VAL A 795 -27.21 27.84 13.33
C VAL A 795 -26.18 27.54 14.44
N PRO A 796 -25.70 28.52 15.25
CA PRO A 796 -24.82 28.21 16.39
C PRO A 796 -25.43 27.22 17.39
N GLN A 797 -26.74 27.36 17.66
CA GLN A 797 -27.46 26.50 18.60
C GLN A 797 -27.61 25.08 18.04
N PHE A 798 -27.89 24.96 16.75
CA PHE A 798 -27.93 23.68 16.04
C PHE A 798 -26.59 22.95 16.14
N LEU A 799 -25.47 23.61 15.79
CA LEU A 799 -24.13 23.00 15.82
C LEU A 799 -23.73 22.55 17.24
N SER A 800 -24.14 23.29 18.26
CA SER A 800 -23.88 22.92 19.66
C SER A 800 -24.65 21.65 20.08
N ALA A 801 -25.90 21.53 19.65
CA ALA A 801 -26.79 20.44 20.06
C ALA A 801 -26.62 19.16 19.21
N VAL A 802 -26.22 19.28 17.94
CA VAL A 802 -26.10 18.13 17.02
C VAL A 802 -24.97 17.18 17.39
N ALA A 803 -24.02 17.62 18.21
CA ALA A 803 -22.88 16.82 18.64
C ALA A 803 -23.28 15.46 19.20
N ASP A 804 -24.32 15.40 20.03
CA ASP A 804 -24.76 14.14 20.64
C ASP A 804 -25.36 13.20 19.60
N ILE A 805 -26.07 13.73 18.59
CA ILE A 805 -26.63 12.94 17.49
C ILE A 805 -25.51 12.29 16.67
N LEU A 806 -24.53 13.09 16.23
CA LEU A 806 -23.37 12.61 15.45
C LEU A 806 -22.49 11.65 16.25
N GLN A 807 -22.36 11.90 17.55
CA GLN A 807 -21.58 11.04 18.43
C GLN A 807 -22.15 9.62 18.50
N HIS A 808 -23.47 9.46 18.61
CA HIS A 808 -24.10 8.15 18.76
C HIS A 808 -24.40 7.46 17.42
N ASN A 809 -24.68 8.23 16.37
CA ASN A 809 -25.24 7.66 15.14
C ASN A 809 -24.24 7.53 13.99
N THR A 810 -23.08 8.19 14.03
CA THR A 810 -22.13 8.18 12.91
C THR A 810 -20.73 7.77 13.35
N ILE A 811 -19.82 7.49 12.41
CA ILE A 811 -18.37 7.41 12.66
C ILE A 811 -17.68 8.74 12.37
N GLY A 812 -18.42 9.77 11.99
CA GLY A 812 -17.84 11.00 11.51
C GLY A 812 -18.78 11.77 10.60
N TYR A 813 -18.30 12.91 10.13
CA TYR A 813 -18.94 13.70 9.09
C TYR A 813 -17.88 14.44 8.27
N SER A 814 -18.30 15.00 7.15
CA SER A 814 -17.50 15.88 6.33
C SER A 814 -18.29 17.12 5.88
N LEU A 815 -17.60 18.24 5.71
CA LEU A 815 -18.16 19.42 5.06
C LEU A 815 -17.94 19.36 3.54
N TRP A 816 -18.89 19.89 2.77
CA TRP A 816 -18.69 20.08 1.33
C TRP A 816 -17.54 21.04 1.03
N THR A 817 -17.36 22.08 1.83
CA THR A 817 -16.20 22.97 1.74
C THR A 817 -15.95 23.64 3.08
N LEU A 818 -14.68 23.95 3.36
CA LEU A 818 -14.30 24.72 4.53
C LEU A 818 -14.54 26.22 4.31
N GLN A 819 -14.27 26.70 3.09
CA GLN A 819 -14.35 28.10 2.71
C GLN A 819 -15.41 28.28 1.63
N ASP A 820 -16.06 29.45 1.63
CA ASP A 820 -16.95 29.83 0.54
C ASP A 820 -16.18 29.92 -0.77
N VAL A 821 -16.70 29.26 -1.81
CA VAL A 821 -16.03 29.17 -3.11
C VAL A 821 -16.69 30.08 -4.13
N ARG A 822 -15.89 30.66 -5.04
CA ARG A 822 -16.39 31.43 -6.18
C ARG A 822 -16.44 30.53 -7.40
N ALA A 823 -17.58 30.49 -8.07
CA ALA A 823 -17.76 29.65 -9.25
C ALA A 823 -17.01 30.24 -10.45
N ASN A 824 -15.73 29.87 -10.62
CA ASN A 824 -14.90 30.36 -11.71
C ASN A 824 -15.23 29.64 -13.02
N ALA A 825 -15.76 30.38 -13.99
CA ALA A 825 -16.03 29.91 -15.35
C ALA A 825 -14.76 29.84 -16.22
N LEU A 826 -13.64 30.44 -15.80
CA LEU A 826 -12.36 30.34 -16.49
C LEU A 826 -11.57 29.12 -16.02
N LYS A 827 -10.88 28.47 -16.96
CA LYS A 827 -9.95 27.38 -16.65
C LYS A 827 -8.58 27.95 -16.26
N ASN A 828 -8.51 28.66 -15.13
CA ASN A 828 -7.30 29.39 -14.71
C ASN A 828 -6.11 28.45 -14.43
N GLY A 829 -6.35 27.29 -13.81
CA GLY A 829 -5.28 26.31 -13.55
C GLY A 829 -4.67 25.71 -14.83
N LEU A 830 -5.42 25.69 -15.94
CA LEU A 830 -4.89 25.25 -17.23
C LEU A 830 -3.98 26.31 -17.86
N PHE A 831 -4.34 27.58 -17.72
CA PHE A 831 -3.50 28.70 -18.12
C PHE A 831 -2.15 28.67 -17.40
N GLU A 832 -2.15 28.55 -16.07
CA GLU A 832 -0.92 28.58 -15.28
C GLU A 832 -0.02 27.35 -15.43
N ARG A 833 -0.44 26.38 -16.24
CA ARG A 833 0.35 25.20 -16.61
C ARG A 833 0.64 25.13 -18.10
N ASN A 834 0.31 26.18 -18.85
CA ASN A 834 0.52 26.28 -20.29
C ASN A 834 -0.20 25.16 -21.09
N TYR A 835 -1.43 24.79 -20.68
CA TYR A 835 -2.27 23.87 -21.43
C TYR A 835 -3.06 24.60 -22.54
N PRO A 836 -3.45 23.91 -23.63
CA PRO A 836 -3.97 24.53 -24.86
C PRO A 836 -5.39 25.12 -24.76
N SER A 837 -5.89 25.44 -23.56
CA SER A 837 -7.21 26.05 -23.36
C SER A 837 -7.21 27.57 -23.47
N TRP A 838 -6.04 28.19 -23.68
CA TRP A 838 -5.84 29.63 -23.81
C TRP A 838 -4.99 29.93 -25.04
N GLU A 839 -5.40 30.93 -25.81
CA GLU A 839 -4.66 31.40 -26.98
C GLU A 839 -3.92 32.70 -26.62
N ILE A 840 -2.63 32.75 -26.98
CA ILE A 840 -1.79 33.94 -26.82
C ILE A 840 -1.28 34.35 -28.20
N ASP A 841 -1.48 35.61 -28.56
CA ASP A 841 -0.85 36.25 -29.72
C ASP A 841 0.09 37.38 -29.26
N LYS A 842 1.26 37.48 -29.88
CA LYS A 842 2.35 38.42 -29.52
C LYS A 842 2.63 38.48 -28.00
N GLY A 843 2.72 37.32 -27.34
CA GLY A 843 3.04 37.19 -25.93
C GLY A 843 3.69 35.84 -25.61
N GLU A 844 3.93 35.58 -24.33
CA GLU A 844 4.43 34.30 -23.83
C GLU A 844 3.99 34.06 -22.38
N ILE A 845 3.96 32.79 -21.95
CA ILE A 845 3.79 32.44 -20.55
C ILE A 845 5.15 32.47 -19.86
N VAL A 846 5.26 33.22 -18.77
CA VAL A 846 6.49 33.39 -17.99
C VAL A 846 6.27 32.94 -16.55
N PHE A 847 7.34 32.53 -15.86
CA PHE A 847 7.30 32.22 -14.44
C PHE A 847 7.62 33.45 -13.59
N ASP A 848 6.67 33.90 -12.76
CA ASP A 848 6.91 34.93 -11.76
C ASP A 848 7.56 34.30 -10.52
N SER A 849 8.86 34.51 -10.36
CA SER A 849 9.64 34.02 -9.22
C SER A 849 9.23 34.61 -7.86
N VAL A 850 8.52 35.74 -7.83
CA VAL A 850 8.06 36.36 -6.58
C VAL A 850 6.76 35.71 -6.13
N ALA A 851 5.79 35.57 -7.03
CA ALA A 851 4.51 34.92 -6.75
C ALA A 851 4.56 33.39 -6.86
N GLN A 852 5.69 32.82 -7.30
CA GLN A 852 5.91 31.38 -7.50
C GLN A 852 4.82 30.73 -8.36
N LYS A 853 4.43 31.39 -9.45
CA LYS A 853 3.38 30.94 -10.38
C LYS A 853 3.61 31.45 -11.80
N GLN A 854 2.87 30.91 -12.77
CA GLN A 854 2.93 31.37 -14.16
C GLN A 854 2.07 32.63 -14.36
N ALA A 855 2.48 33.49 -15.29
CA ALA A 855 1.79 34.71 -15.70
C ALA A 855 1.90 34.90 -17.22
N ALA A 856 0.99 35.66 -17.82
CA ALA A 856 1.02 35.98 -19.25
C ALA A 856 1.75 37.29 -19.46
N LEU A 857 2.87 37.25 -20.18
CA LEU A 857 3.51 38.44 -20.72
C LEU A 857 2.87 38.79 -22.06
N LEU A 858 2.10 39.87 -22.11
CA LEU A 858 1.55 40.41 -23.34
C LEU A 858 2.39 41.61 -23.80
N ASN A 859 2.99 41.50 -24.99
CA ASN A 859 3.67 42.64 -25.62
C ASN A 859 2.63 43.67 -26.12
N GLN A 860 3.11 44.80 -26.63
CA GLN A 860 2.24 45.78 -27.27
C GLN A 860 1.49 45.13 -28.45
N GLU A 861 0.17 45.36 -28.52
CA GLU A 861 -0.79 44.69 -29.42
C GLU A 861 -0.93 43.18 -29.20
N GLY A 862 -0.40 42.63 -28.11
CA GLY A 862 -0.58 41.23 -27.76
C GLY A 862 -1.96 40.95 -27.19
N THR A 863 -2.43 39.71 -27.39
CA THR A 863 -3.75 39.28 -26.93
C THR A 863 -3.67 37.97 -26.16
N LEU A 864 -4.61 37.81 -25.22
CA LEU A 864 -4.87 36.58 -24.49
C LEU A 864 -6.36 36.28 -24.60
N SER A 865 -6.75 35.09 -25.07
CA SER A 865 -8.16 34.72 -25.14
C SER A 865 -8.45 33.27 -24.76
N GLN A 866 -9.71 33.02 -24.41
CA GLN A 866 -10.24 31.68 -24.13
C GLN A 866 -11.68 31.59 -24.64
N LEU A 867 -11.96 30.52 -25.40
CA LEU A 867 -13.32 30.12 -25.72
C LEU A 867 -13.98 29.45 -24.50
N LEU A 868 -15.20 29.86 -24.23
CA LEU A 868 -15.92 29.49 -23.03
C LEU A 868 -16.82 28.30 -23.38
N ALA A 869 -16.35 27.11 -23.00
CA ALA A 869 -17.02 25.85 -23.24
C ALA A 869 -18.10 25.57 -22.17
N TRP A 870 -18.90 24.53 -22.40
CA TRP A 870 -19.86 24.03 -21.42
C TRP A 870 -19.11 23.44 -20.21
N CYS A 871 -19.03 24.20 -19.11
CA CYS A 871 -18.61 23.68 -17.81
C CYS A 871 -19.85 23.11 -17.10
N VAL A 872 -20.05 21.79 -17.19
CA VAL A 872 -21.13 21.10 -16.46
C VAL A 872 -20.86 21.29 -14.96
N GLY A 873 -21.88 21.64 -14.18
CA GLY A 873 -21.75 21.80 -12.72
C GLY A 873 -21.42 23.22 -12.22
N VAL A 874 -21.18 24.20 -13.09
CA VAL A 874 -21.29 25.62 -12.72
C VAL A 874 -22.72 26.07 -13.05
N PRO A 875 -23.58 26.37 -12.06
CA PRO A 875 -24.94 26.81 -12.34
C PRO A 875 -24.93 28.18 -13.05
N PHE A 876 -25.15 28.18 -14.36
CA PHE A 876 -25.28 29.39 -15.16
C PHE A 876 -26.66 30.02 -14.95
N VAL A 877 -26.71 31.16 -14.27
CA VAL A 877 -27.94 31.94 -14.15
C VAL A 877 -28.00 32.88 -15.36
N LYS A 878 -28.68 32.49 -16.44
CA LYS A 878 -28.71 33.27 -17.71
C LYS A 878 -29.11 34.74 -17.56
N GLU A 879 -29.74 35.12 -16.45
CA GLU A 879 -30.29 36.46 -16.19
C GLU A 879 -29.37 37.38 -15.36
N LYS A 880 -28.25 36.88 -14.82
CA LYS A 880 -27.32 37.70 -14.00
C LYS A 880 -26.03 37.99 -14.76
N PRO A 881 -25.44 39.20 -14.65
CA PRO A 881 -24.14 39.45 -15.24
C PRO A 881 -23.00 38.89 -14.37
N PHE A 882 -21.80 38.75 -14.96
CA PHE A 882 -20.60 38.20 -14.33
C PHE A 882 -19.65 39.30 -13.85
N GLN A 883 -18.75 38.93 -12.95
CA GLN A 883 -17.60 39.71 -12.51
C GLN A 883 -16.32 39.04 -13.01
N LEU A 884 -15.42 39.83 -13.62
CA LEU A 884 -14.08 39.43 -14.02
C LEU A 884 -13.06 40.10 -13.09
N ASP A 885 -12.32 39.27 -12.36
CA ASP A 885 -11.17 39.68 -11.56
C ASP A 885 -9.88 39.18 -12.21
N PHE A 886 -8.86 40.03 -12.27
CA PHE A 886 -7.50 39.63 -12.65
C PHE A 886 -6.46 40.62 -12.12
N LYS A 887 -5.20 40.19 -12.02
CA LYS A 887 -4.09 41.05 -11.61
C LYS A 887 -3.25 41.45 -12.80
N LEU A 888 -2.75 42.69 -12.80
CA LEU A 888 -1.79 43.18 -13.79
C LEU A 888 -0.56 43.82 -13.15
N LYS A 889 0.59 43.74 -13.83
CA LYS A 889 1.84 44.38 -13.44
C LYS A 889 2.65 44.81 -14.67
N LYS A 890 3.43 45.89 -14.58
CA LYS A 890 4.31 46.33 -15.67
C LYS A 890 5.50 45.38 -15.84
N ALA A 891 5.74 44.88 -17.06
CA ALA A 891 6.79 43.88 -17.29
C ALA A 891 8.23 44.47 -17.31
N ARG A 892 8.41 45.74 -17.70
CA ARG A 892 9.73 46.42 -17.76
C ARG A 892 9.65 47.93 -17.44
N CYS A 893 10.59 48.43 -16.62
CA CYS A 893 10.68 49.83 -16.15
C CYS A 893 11.16 50.86 -17.21
N ALA A 894 11.22 50.53 -18.50
CA ALA A 894 12.04 51.29 -19.46
C ALA A 894 11.31 52.34 -20.33
N THR A 895 9.97 52.45 -20.29
CA THR A 895 9.23 53.45 -21.08
C THR A 895 8.22 54.21 -20.22
N ALA A 896 8.16 55.53 -20.40
CA ALA A 896 7.20 56.45 -19.74
C ALA A 896 5.75 56.29 -20.27
N GLN A 897 5.46 55.22 -21.00
CA GLN A 897 4.15 54.94 -21.59
C GLN A 897 3.22 54.24 -20.59
N LYS A 898 1.92 54.54 -20.70
CA LYS A 898 0.84 54.02 -19.85
C LYS A 898 0.52 52.56 -20.16
N ILE A 899 0.04 51.83 -19.16
CA ILE A 899 -0.62 50.54 -19.38
C ILE A 899 -2.03 50.84 -19.92
N SER A 900 -2.43 50.11 -20.97
CA SER A 900 -3.76 50.18 -21.57
C SER A 900 -4.16 48.78 -21.97
N LEU A 901 -5.10 48.18 -21.24
CA LEU A 901 -5.60 46.83 -21.50
C LEU A 901 -7.10 46.89 -21.77
N THR A 902 -7.53 46.36 -22.91
CA THR A 902 -8.95 46.30 -23.28
C THR A 902 -9.46 44.88 -23.10
N VAL A 903 -10.59 44.72 -22.43
CA VAL A 903 -11.28 43.44 -22.24
C VAL A 903 -12.47 43.38 -23.18
N PHE A 904 -12.55 42.31 -23.97
CA PHE A 904 -13.62 42.01 -24.89
C PHE A 904 -14.35 40.73 -24.48
N VAL A 905 -15.67 40.73 -24.66
CA VAL A 905 -16.45 39.51 -24.72
C VAL A 905 -17.11 39.41 -26.09
N ILE A 906 -16.88 38.30 -26.79
CA ILE A 906 -17.24 38.10 -28.19
C ILE A 906 -18.20 36.91 -28.30
N ASN A 907 -19.28 37.03 -29.06
CA ASN A 907 -20.16 35.93 -29.42
C ASN A 907 -20.41 35.93 -30.93
N GLU A 908 -20.16 34.82 -31.62
CA GLU A 908 -20.32 34.69 -33.08
C GLU A 908 -19.69 35.86 -33.88
N ASN A 909 -18.49 36.32 -33.46
CA ASN A 909 -17.76 37.47 -33.99
C ASN A 909 -18.36 38.87 -33.70
N GLN A 910 -19.37 38.97 -32.84
CA GLN A 910 -19.91 40.25 -32.35
C GLN A 910 -19.35 40.57 -30.96
N VAL A 911 -18.87 41.80 -30.78
CA VAL A 911 -18.45 42.30 -29.45
C VAL A 911 -19.68 42.63 -28.62
N ILE A 912 -19.88 41.88 -27.54
CA ILE A 912 -21.00 42.04 -26.60
C ILE A 912 -20.62 42.97 -25.44
N HIS A 913 -19.34 42.99 -25.07
CA HIS A 913 -18.82 43.83 -24.00
C HIS A 913 -17.40 44.32 -24.37
N GLU A 914 -17.11 45.59 -24.09
CA GLU A 914 -15.79 46.21 -24.24
C GLU A 914 -15.56 47.17 -23.07
N ASP A 915 -14.48 46.96 -22.32
CA ASP A 915 -14.02 47.90 -21.28
C ASP A 915 -12.50 48.08 -21.35
N THR A 916 -11.99 49.28 -21.08
CA THR A 916 -10.56 49.59 -21.13
C THR A 916 -10.03 50.07 -19.80
N VAL A 917 -9.01 49.38 -19.30
CA VAL A 917 -8.34 49.69 -18.05
C VAL A 917 -7.03 50.44 -18.34
N PHE A 918 -6.86 51.58 -17.66
CA PHE A 918 -5.66 52.41 -17.74
C PHE A 918 -4.97 52.48 -16.38
N SER A 919 -3.63 52.37 -16.37
CA SER A 919 -2.84 52.57 -15.15
C SER A 919 -1.54 53.33 -15.45
N GLU A 920 -1.24 54.31 -14.58
CA GLU A 920 -0.03 55.15 -14.64
C GLU A 920 1.08 54.67 -13.69
N GLN A 921 0.72 53.92 -12.63
CA GLN A 921 1.64 53.38 -11.62
C GLN A 921 1.41 51.87 -11.45
N CYS A 922 2.44 51.06 -11.68
CA CYS A 922 2.42 49.63 -11.42
C CYS A 922 3.83 49.15 -11.04
N GLU A 923 4.31 49.58 -9.86
CA GLU A 923 5.52 49.00 -9.26
C GLU A 923 5.22 47.60 -8.66
N ASP A 924 3.97 47.38 -8.23
CA ASP A 924 3.43 46.12 -7.71
C ASP A 924 2.20 45.64 -8.50
N TRP A 925 1.70 44.44 -8.18
CA TRP A 925 0.48 43.89 -8.76
C TRP A 925 -0.74 44.77 -8.42
N GLN A 926 -1.55 45.08 -9.42
CA GLN A 926 -2.82 45.80 -9.27
C GLN A 926 -3.98 44.84 -9.54
N ASP A 927 -4.89 44.72 -8.57
CA ASP A 927 -6.15 44.00 -8.76
C ASP A 927 -7.09 44.82 -9.65
N ILE A 928 -7.60 44.17 -10.70
CA ILE A 928 -8.61 44.70 -11.61
C ILE A 928 -9.90 43.94 -11.39
N HIS A 929 -10.96 44.71 -11.18
CA HIS A 929 -12.31 44.20 -10.96
C HIS A 929 -13.25 44.85 -11.97
N LEU A 930 -13.78 44.04 -12.89
CA LEU A 930 -14.78 44.46 -13.87
C LEU A 930 -16.11 43.78 -13.56
N GLU A 931 -17.18 44.58 -13.45
CA GLU A 931 -18.51 44.10 -13.10
C GLU A 931 -19.47 44.21 -14.30
N ASN A 932 -20.62 43.54 -14.20
CA ASN A 932 -21.70 43.62 -15.17
C ASN A 932 -21.36 43.07 -16.58
N ILE A 933 -20.47 42.09 -16.66
CA ILE A 933 -20.06 41.46 -17.92
C ILE A 933 -21.12 40.45 -18.37
N GLN A 934 -21.67 40.62 -19.57
CA GLN A 934 -22.55 39.62 -20.18
C GLN A 934 -21.74 38.44 -20.71
N PHE A 935 -22.28 37.23 -20.57
CA PHE A 935 -21.56 36.00 -20.88
C PHE A 935 -22.52 34.85 -21.22
N GLY A 936 -22.04 33.89 -22.00
CA GLY A 936 -22.75 32.64 -22.31
C GLY A 936 -21.82 31.55 -22.82
N ILE A 937 -22.38 30.36 -23.02
CA ILE A 937 -21.65 29.23 -23.63
C ILE A 937 -21.39 29.54 -25.10
N GLY A 938 -20.18 29.27 -25.58
CA GLY A 938 -19.73 29.62 -26.93
C GLY A 938 -19.22 31.05 -27.09
N TYR A 939 -19.18 31.83 -26.00
CA TYR A 939 -18.58 33.16 -26.01
C TYR A 939 -17.05 33.03 -25.91
N GLU A 940 -16.32 34.05 -26.33
CA GLU A 940 -14.87 34.18 -26.15
C GLU A 940 -14.59 35.39 -25.24
N ILE A 941 -13.75 35.20 -24.23
CA ILE A 941 -13.15 36.30 -23.47
C ILE A 941 -11.78 36.62 -24.06
N LYS A 942 -11.51 37.90 -24.36
CA LYS A 942 -10.25 38.33 -24.97
C LYS A 942 -9.72 39.59 -24.31
N LEU A 943 -8.46 39.58 -23.89
CA LEU A 943 -7.74 40.72 -23.37
C LEU A 943 -6.72 41.18 -24.42
N GLU A 944 -6.73 42.47 -24.77
CA GLU A 944 -5.82 43.09 -25.74
C GLU A 944 -4.97 44.17 -25.07
N ASN A 945 -3.65 44.05 -25.15
CA ASN A 945 -2.73 45.08 -24.67
C ASN A 945 -2.52 46.16 -25.74
N ARG A 946 -3.06 47.36 -25.51
CA ARG A 946 -2.88 48.54 -26.38
C ARG A 946 -1.77 49.48 -25.87
N GLY A 947 -1.11 49.14 -24.76
CA GLY A 947 -0.09 49.96 -24.10
C GLY A 947 1.30 49.31 -24.08
N SER A 948 2.08 49.61 -23.04
CA SER A 948 3.38 48.97 -22.80
C SER A 948 3.24 47.49 -22.41
N PRO A 949 4.29 46.66 -22.56
CA PRO A 949 4.24 45.25 -22.15
C PRO A 949 3.82 45.05 -20.69
N VAL A 950 2.90 44.10 -20.46
CA VAL A 950 2.31 43.79 -19.15
C VAL A 950 2.35 42.31 -18.82
N LEU A 951 2.44 42.02 -17.53
CA LEU A 951 2.20 40.71 -16.95
C LEU A 951 0.75 40.65 -16.43
N LEU A 952 0.07 39.56 -16.73
CA LEU A 952 -1.29 39.28 -16.27
C LEU A 952 -1.34 37.94 -15.51
N SER A 953 -2.09 37.86 -14.41
CA SER A 953 -2.30 36.62 -13.64
C SER A 953 -3.64 36.63 -12.90
N ASP A 954 -3.98 35.52 -12.22
CA ASP A 954 -5.16 35.44 -11.32
C ASP A 954 -6.50 35.70 -12.02
N PHE A 955 -6.79 35.01 -13.12
CA PHE A 955 -8.04 35.22 -13.87
C PHE A 955 -9.22 34.48 -13.25
N TYR A 956 -10.23 35.24 -12.82
CA TYR A 956 -11.47 34.70 -12.28
C TYR A 956 -12.66 35.37 -12.96
N LEU A 957 -13.47 34.60 -13.68
CA LEU A 957 -14.77 35.06 -14.16
C LEU A 957 -15.84 34.30 -13.42
N TYR A 958 -16.60 34.96 -12.56
CA TYR A 958 -17.60 34.29 -11.75
C TYR A 958 -18.87 35.12 -11.66
N GLN A 959 -19.98 34.41 -11.47
CA GLN A 959 -21.30 35.01 -11.34
C GLN A 959 -21.78 35.03 -9.89
N LEU A 960 -21.33 34.05 -9.12
CA LEU A 960 -21.93 33.65 -7.84
C LEU A 960 -20.85 33.17 -6.86
N ARG A 961 -21.19 33.26 -5.58
CA ARG A 961 -20.43 32.69 -4.45
C ARG A 961 -21.26 31.58 -3.85
N GLN A 962 -20.68 30.38 -3.68
CA GLN A 962 -21.24 29.36 -2.81
C GLN A 962 -20.89 29.73 -1.38
N GLU A 963 -21.88 29.86 -0.50
CA GLU A 963 -21.67 30.24 0.90
C GLU A 963 -21.90 29.09 1.88
N ASN A 964 -21.59 27.87 1.45
CA ASN A 964 -21.70 26.64 2.25
C ASN A 964 -20.53 26.47 3.24
N GLY A 965 -19.46 27.27 3.10
CA GLY A 965 -18.29 27.22 3.97
C GLY A 965 -18.54 27.89 5.33
N VAL A 966 -17.60 27.68 6.25
CA VAL A 966 -17.62 28.31 7.60
C VAL A 966 -16.70 29.53 7.70
N ILE A 967 -15.91 29.75 6.65
CA ILE A 967 -15.09 30.93 6.40
C ILE A 967 -15.59 31.51 5.08
N ASP A 968 -15.79 32.83 5.02
CA ASP A 968 -16.25 33.49 3.80
C ASP A 968 -15.18 33.52 2.70
N ALA A 969 -15.59 33.94 1.50
CA ALA A 969 -14.72 33.94 0.32
C ALA A 969 -13.60 35.02 0.37
N ASN A 970 -13.46 35.72 1.50
CA ASN A 970 -12.38 36.67 1.79
C ASN A 970 -11.52 36.20 2.99
N GLY A 971 -11.72 34.97 3.48
CA GLY A 971 -10.96 34.41 4.60
C GLY A 971 -11.47 34.81 5.99
N LYS A 972 -12.66 35.42 6.10
CA LYS A 972 -13.21 35.84 7.39
C LYS A 972 -14.11 34.74 7.99
N PRO A 973 -13.92 34.35 9.27
CA PRO A 973 -14.80 33.40 9.94
C PRO A 973 -16.25 33.88 10.01
N LYS A 974 -17.21 32.98 9.76
CA LYS A 974 -18.65 33.25 9.93
C LYS A 974 -19.06 33.20 11.41
N ALA A 975 -20.28 33.69 11.70
CA ALA A 975 -20.78 33.87 13.06
C ALA A 975 -20.82 32.59 13.93
N PHE A 976 -20.88 31.41 13.31
CA PHE A 976 -20.98 30.10 13.94
C PHE A 976 -19.67 29.28 13.87
N TYR A 977 -18.55 29.91 13.44
CA TYR A 977 -17.27 29.23 13.27
C TYR A 977 -16.77 28.56 14.56
N ASN A 978 -16.90 29.24 15.70
CA ASN A 978 -16.42 28.73 16.99
C ASN A 978 -17.23 27.51 17.46
N GLU A 979 -18.53 27.47 17.17
CA GLU A 979 -19.40 26.35 17.49
C GLU A 979 -19.03 25.11 16.68
N LEU A 980 -18.63 25.27 15.42
CA LEU A 980 -18.08 24.15 14.62
C LEU A 980 -16.76 23.64 15.20
N VAL A 981 -15.84 24.53 15.57
CA VAL A 981 -14.56 24.14 16.21
C VAL A 981 -14.83 23.38 17.51
N SER A 982 -15.80 23.84 18.29
CA SER A 982 -16.23 23.16 19.52
C SER A 982 -16.84 21.78 19.25
N LEU A 983 -17.68 21.65 18.20
CA LEU A 983 -18.23 20.37 17.74
C LEU A 983 -17.12 19.38 17.40
N ASN A 984 -16.13 19.78 16.59
CA ASN A 984 -14.98 18.95 16.24
C ASN A 984 -14.17 18.52 17.47
N HIS A 985 -13.94 19.44 18.41
CA HIS A 985 -13.24 19.13 19.65
C HIS A 985 -14.00 18.10 20.51
N LYS A 986 -15.33 18.25 20.62
CA LYS A 986 -16.19 17.31 21.36
C LYS A 986 -16.17 15.91 20.72
N LEU A 987 -16.20 15.82 19.39
CA LEU A 987 -16.20 14.53 18.67
C LEU A 987 -14.82 13.85 18.64
N SER A 988 -13.72 14.60 18.67
CA SER A 988 -12.35 14.05 18.58
C SER A 988 -11.82 13.43 19.89
N THR A 989 -12.37 13.76 21.05
CA THR A 989 -11.88 13.31 22.37
C THR A 989 -12.41 11.94 22.81
N GLN A 990 -13.29 11.31 22.04
CA GLN A 990 -13.94 10.04 22.42
C GLN A 990 -13.60 8.89 21.45
N LYS A 991 -13.18 7.75 22.01
CA LYS A 991 -12.87 6.52 21.23
C LYS A 991 -14.15 5.83 20.76
N ILE A 992 -14.11 5.28 19.55
CA ILE A 992 -15.13 4.32 19.08
C ILE A 992 -15.01 3.08 19.97
N SER A 993 -16.08 2.73 20.70
CA SER A 993 -16.07 1.54 21.58
C SER A 993 -16.37 0.29 20.74
N PRO A 994 -15.57 -0.78 20.83
CA PRO A 994 -15.86 -2.04 20.13
C PRO A 994 -17.15 -2.69 20.67
N PRO A 995 -17.83 -3.53 19.88
CA PRO A 995 -19.00 -4.27 20.34
C PRO A 995 -18.61 -5.20 21.51
N LYS A 996 -19.35 -5.14 22.62
CA LYS A 996 -19.10 -6.00 23.79
C LYS A 996 -19.64 -7.41 23.53
N SER A 997 -18.88 -8.43 23.96
CA SER A 997 -19.27 -9.85 23.91
C SER A 997 -20.20 -10.28 25.05
N PHE A 998 -20.39 -9.42 26.06
CA PHE A 998 -21.32 -9.60 27.17
C PHE A 998 -22.00 -8.27 27.47
N PHE A 999 -23.32 -8.29 27.64
CA PHE A 999 -24.09 -7.17 28.16
C PHE A 999 -24.36 -7.41 29.63
N GLN A 1000 -23.82 -6.54 30.49
CA GLN A 1000 -24.14 -6.57 31.92
C GLN A 1000 -25.47 -5.86 32.20
N GLN A 1001 -25.99 -6.02 33.41
CA GLN A 1001 -27.27 -5.44 33.85
C GLN A 1001 -27.39 -3.92 33.60
N GLU A 1002 -26.26 -3.22 33.56
CA GLU A 1002 -26.17 -1.78 33.32
C GLU A 1002 -26.17 -1.40 31.84
N ASP A 1003 -25.80 -2.33 30.96
CA ASP A 1003 -25.74 -2.14 29.51
C ASP A 1003 -27.13 -2.34 28.86
N ILE A 1004 -28.01 -3.15 29.46
CA ILE A 1004 -29.33 -3.49 28.92
C ILE A 1004 -30.30 -2.32 29.11
N THR A 1005 -30.43 -1.50 28.07
CA THR A 1005 -31.44 -0.44 27.99
C THR A 1005 -32.60 -0.84 27.07
N PRO A 1006 -33.83 -0.33 27.29
CA PRO A 1006 -34.98 -0.64 26.43
C PRO A 1006 -34.79 -0.29 24.93
N GLN A 1007 -33.80 0.55 24.60
CA GLN A 1007 -33.44 0.92 23.22
C GLN A 1007 -32.53 -0.10 22.54
N GLN A 1008 -31.69 -0.81 23.30
CA GLN A 1008 -30.83 -1.89 22.77
C GLN A 1008 -31.57 -3.24 22.70
N PHE A 1009 -32.56 -3.43 23.57
CA PHE A 1009 -33.37 -4.64 23.64
C PHE A 1009 -34.86 -4.29 23.77
N GLU A 1010 -35.66 -4.72 22.82
CA GLU A 1010 -37.11 -4.51 22.80
C GLU A 1010 -37.80 -5.50 23.75
N GLY A 1011 -38.69 -5.01 24.61
CA GLY A 1011 -39.40 -5.84 25.59
C GLY A 1011 -38.79 -5.85 26.99
N VAL A 1012 -37.85 -4.95 27.29
CA VAL A 1012 -37.38 -4.66 28.66
C VAL A 1012 -38.03 -3.37 29.17
N PHE A 1013 -38.65 -3.40 30.35
CA PHE A 1013 -39.22 -2.22 31.02
C PHE A 1013 -38.13 -1.36 31.68
N SER A 1014 -38.43 -0.12 32.04
CA SER A 1014 -37.46 0.85 32.63
C SER A 1014 -36.87 0.40 33.97
N ASP A 1015 -37.59 -0.44 34.70
CA ASP A 1015 -37.15 -1.12 35.93
C ASP A 1015 -36.46 -2.47 35.66
N ARG A 1016 -36.14 -2.74 34.38
CA ARG A 1016 -35.33 -3.86 33.86
C ARG A 1016 -35.99 -5.22 33.90
N TRP A 1017 -37.31 -5.25 34.02
CA TRP A 1017 -38.08 -6.48 33.88
C TRP A 1017 -38.40 -6.77 32.42
N MET A 1018 -38.37 -8.04 32.05
CA MET A 1018 -38.70 -8.48 30.72
C MET A 1018 -40.22 -8.69 30.58
N GLY A 1019 -40.79 -8.21 29.46
CA GLY A 1019 -42.13 -8.53 28.99
C GLY A 1019 -42.22 -9.97 28.45
N LYS A 1020 -43.35 -10.32 27.79
CA LYS A 1020 -43.57 -11.67 27.24
C LYS A 1020 -42.46 -12.14 26.33
N THR A 1021 -41.99 -11.19 25.54
CA THR A 1021 -41.01 -11.39 24.49
C THR A 1021 -39.94 -10.34 24.67
N LEU A 1022 -38.69 -10.77 24.60
CA LEU A 1022 -37.51 -9.93 24.52
C LEU A 1022 -36.84 -10.16 23.18
N ARG A 1023 -36.48 -9.08 22.48
CA ARG A 1023 -35.78 -9.13 21.20
C ARG A 1023 -34.56 -8.23 21.25
N GLY A 1024 -33.50 -8.61 20.56
CA GLY A 1024 -32.34 -7.75 20.41
C GLY A 1024 -31.29 -8.34 19.49
N ILE A 1025 -30.24 -7.56 19.27
CA ILE A 1025 -29.09 -7.92 18.43
C ILE A 1025 -27.85 -7.90 19.29
N ILE A 1026 -27.04 -8.95 19.20
CA ILE A 1026 -25.77 -9.04 19.90
C ILE A 1026 -24.64 -9.36 18.92
N ALA A 1027 -23.49 -8.72 19.12
CA ALA A 1027 -22.31 -8.99 18.32
C ALA A 1027 -21.62 -10.28 18.79
N LYS A 1028 -21.38 -11.19 17.86
CA LYS A 1028 -20.76 -12.49 18.12
C LYS A 1028 -19.24 -12.36 18.24
N PRO A 1029 -18.56 -13.08 19.17
CA PRO A 1029 -17.11 -13.15 19.19
C PRO A 1029 -16.56 -13.81 17.92
N ALA A 1030 -15.72 -13.10 17.17
CA ALA A 1030 -15.16 -13.58 15.90
C ALA A 1030 -14.16 -14.73 16.06
N GLU A 1031 -13.55 -14.87 17.24
CA GLU A 1031 -12.37 -15.72 17.47
C GLU A 1031 -12.70 -17.18 17.88
N GLN A 1032 -13.98 -17.54 18.05
CA GLN A 1032 -14.38 -18.84 18.60
C GLN A 1032 -15.16 -19.69 17.58
N ALA A 1033 -14.69 -20.93 17.35
CA ALA A 1033 -15.29 -21.88 16.41
C ALA A 1033 -16.60 -22.50 16.93
N ARG A 1034 -16.75 -22.58 18.25
CA ARG A 1034 -17.95 -23.00 18.97
C ARG A 1034 -18.11 -22.11 20.19
N PHE A 1035 -19.33 -21.72 20.48
CA PHE A 1035 -19.65 -20.93 21.66
C PHE A 1035 -21.02 -21.37 22.18
N SER A 1036 -21.26 -21.17 23.47
CA SER A 1036 -22.56 -21.37 24.10
C SER A 1036 -23.18 -20.02 24.43
N PHE A 1037 -24.49 -19.92 24.35
CA PHE A 1037 -25.21 -18.70 24.71
C PHE A 1037 -25.72 -18.80 26.16
N ILE A 1038 -25.46 -17.79 26.98
CA ILE A 1038 -25.91 -17.74 28.38
C ILE A 1038 -26.88 -16.58 28.60
N VAL A 1039 -28.01 -16.89 29.25
CA VAL A 1039 -28.98 -15.92 29.74
C VAL A 1039 -29.09 -16.07 31.25
N LYS A 1040 -28.80 -14.99 32.00
CA LYS A 1040 -28.98 -14.97 33.46
C LYS A 1040 -30.22 -14.17 33.82
N ALA A 1041 -31.18 -14.85 34.44
CA ALA A 1041 -32.45 -14.25 34.86
C ALA A 1041 -32.71 -14.50 36.35
N TYR A 1042 -33.34 -13.53 37.01
CA TYR A 1042 -33.79 -13.66 38.40
C TYR A 1042 -35.32 -13.80 38.46
N VAL A 1043 -35.78 -14.76 39.27
CA VAL A 1043 -37.19 -14.99 39.61
C VAL A 1043 -37.38 -14.69 41.12
N PRO A 1044 -38.30 -13.82 41.53
CA PRO A 1044 -38.55 -13.54 42.95
C PRO A 1044 -38.92 -14.78 43.78
N ASP A 1045 -38.45 -14.83 45.03
CA ASP A 1045 -38.74 -15.95 45.96
C ASP A 1045 -40.22 -16.13 46.29
N ASN A 1046 -41.01 -15.06 46.21
CA ASN A 1046 -42.45 -15.06 46.47
C ASN A 1046 -43.29 -15.53 45.26
N TRP A 1047 -42.66 -16.02 44.19
CA TRP A 1047 -43.34 -16.63 43.06
C TRP A 1047 -43.38 -18.16 43.22
N HIS A 1048 -44.29 -18.66 44.04
CA HIS A 1048 -44.49 -20.11 44.25
C HIS A 1048 -45.37 -20.73 43.14
N ASP A 1049 -45.05 -21.95 42.69
CA ASP A 1049 -45.82 -22.77 41.72
C ASP A 1049 -45.78 -22.40 40.21
N TYR A 1050 -44.63 -21.93 39.70
CA TYR A 1050 -44.47 -21.63 38.26
C TYR A 1050 -43.68 -22.70 37.50
N THR A 1051 -44.24 -23.18 36.37
CA THR A 1051 -43.46 -23.86 35.32
C THR A 1051 -43.36 -22.94 34.11
N ASN A 1052 -42.29 -22.14 34.03
CA ASN A 1052 -42.00 -21.35 32.84
C ASN A 1052 -41.13 -22.16 31.88
N LYS A 1053 -41.64 -22.38 30.67
CA LYS A 1053 -40.82 -22.82 29.53
C LYS A 1053 -40.36 -21.58 28.79
N ILE A 1054 -39.07 -21.41 28.61
CA ILE A 1054 -38.53 -20.37 27.76
C ILE A 1054 -38.24 -20.97 26.39
N THR A 1055 -38.67 -20.26 25.36
CA THR A 1055 -38.20 -20.50 24.01
C THR A 1055 -37.20 -19.40 23.69
N LEU A 1056 -35.99 -19.79 23.32
CA LEU A 1056 -35.03 -18.89 22.71
C LEU A 1056 -35.02 -19.16 21.21
N THR A 1057 -35.17 -18.13 20.40
CA THR A 1057 -34.91 -18.17 18.97
C THR A 1057 -33.63 -17.40 18.70
N LEU A 1058 -32.71 -17.99 17.94
CA LEU A 1058 -31.50 -17.34 17.44
C LEU A 1058 -31.58 -17.35 15.91
N ASP A 1059 -31.72 -16.17 15.31
CA ASP A 1059 -32.13 -15.96 13.93
C ASP A 1059 -33.36 -16.83 13.57
N ASP A 1060 -33.21 -17.83 12.71
CA ASP A 1060 -34.31 -18.72 12.29
C ASP A 1060 -34.42 -20.01 13.12
N LYS A 1061 -33.51 -20.25 14.05
CA LYS A 1061 -33.43 -21.50 14.83
C LYS A 1061 -34.08 -21.35 16.20
N ARG A 1062 -35.10 -22.17 16.45
CA ARG A 1062 -35.87 -22.17 17.71
C ARG A 1062 -35.39 -23.25 18.68
N TYR A 1063 -34.99 -22.84 19.87
CA TYR A 1063 -34.55 -23.69 20.98
C TYR A 1063 -35.58 -23.67 22.11
N ASN A 1064 -36.17 -24.83 22.39
CA ASN A 1064 -37.12 -24.98 23.49
C ASN A 1064 -36.38 -25.44 24.75
N ILE A 1065 -36.26 -24.55 25.72
CA ILE A 1065 -35.65 -24.86 27.02
C ILE A 1065 -36.76 -25.45 27.90
N ASN A 1066 -36.77 -26.78 27.99
CA ASN A 1066 -37.76 -27.54 28.76
C ASN A 1066 -37.37 -27.71 30.25
N GLN A 1067 -36.34 -27.02 30.73
CA GLN A 1067 -35.92 -27.09 32.12
C GLN A 1067 -36.81 -26.17 32.99
N PRO A 1068 -37.30 -26.64 34.16
CA PRO A 1068 -38.04 -25.78 35.09
C PRO A 1068 -37.13 -24.68 35.65
N ILE A 1069 -37.55 -23.41 35.50
CA ILE A 1069 -36.89 -22.25 36.11
C ILE A 1069 -37.34 -22.18 37.58
N LYS A 1070 -36.38 -22.05 38.51
CA LYS A 1070 -36.66 -21.98 39.95
C LYS A 1070 -36.75 -20.52 40.41
N THR A 1071 -37.24 -20.28 41.62
CA THR A 1071 -37.04 -18.99 42.28
C THR A 1071 -35.55 -18.74 42.53
N GLY A 1072 -35.14 -17.47 42.58
CA GLY A 1072 -33.75 -17.03 42.66
C GLY A 1072 -33.10 -16.80 41.30
N TYR A 1073 -31.76 -16.83 41.28
CA TYR A 1073 -30.96 -16.68 40.07
C TYR A 1073 -30.97 -17.98 39.25
N ASN A 1074 -31.22 -17.85 37.96
CA ASN A 1074 -31.24 -18.94 36.99
C ASN A 1074 -30.28 -18.61 35.85
N GLU A 1075 -29.41 -19.56 35.53
CA GLU A 1075 -28.55 -19.50 34.35
C GLU A 1075 -29.08 -20.48 33.31
N ILE A 1076 -29.35 -19.97 32.11
CA ILE A 1076 -29.87 -20.74 31.00
C ILE A 1076 -28.77 -20.83 29.96
N LEU A 1077 -28.21 -22.02 29.81
CA LEU A 1077 -27.16 -22.32 28.84
C LEU A 1077 -27.76 -22.97 27.59
N VAL A 1078 -27.38 -22.46 26.43
CA VAL A 1078 -27.65 -23.08 25.12
C VAL A 1078 -26.37 -23.72 24.62
N GLU A 1079 -26.35 -25.05 24.60
CA GLU A 1079 -25.24 -25.90 24.17
C GLU A 1079 -24.84 -25.67 22.69
N PRO A 1080 -23.63 -26.10 22.28
CA PRO A 1080 -22.75 -25.28 21.44
C PRO A 1080 -23.30 -25.00 20.05
N LEU A 1081 -23.23 -23.73 19.69
CA LEU A 1081 -23.55 -23.20 18.38
C LEU A 1081 -22.26 -23.20 17.54
N GLU A 1082 -22.32 -23.73 16.33
CA GLU A 1082 -21.17 -23.64 15.42
C GLU A 1082 -21.06 -22.23 14.84
N SER A 1083 -19.84 -21.71 14.79
CA SER A 1083 -19.59 -20.34 14.32
C SER A 1083 -20.04 -20.08 12.89
N SER A 1084 -20.14 -21.14 12.07
CA SER A 1084 -20.58 -21.11 10.67
C SER A 1084 -22.10 -20.98 10.51
N TRP A 1085 -22.88 -21.09 11.58
CA TRP A 1085 -24.34 -21.10 11.48
C TRP A 1085 -24.99 -19.72 11.46
N PHE A 1086 -24.24 -18.66 11.78
CA PHE A 1086 -24.76 -17.31 11.99
C PHE A 1086 -23.71 -16.24 11.62
N ASP A 1087 -24.18 -15.08 11.18
CA ASP A 1087 -23.35 -13.92 10.81
C ASP A 1087 -22.72 -13.21 12.03
N ASN A 1088 -21.99 -12.12 11.80
CA ASN A 1088 -21.28 -11.36 12.83
C ASN A 1088 -22.19 -10.79 13.94
N ASN A 1089 -23.47 -10.59 13.64
CA ASN A 1089 -24.50 -10.18 14.58
C ASN A 1089 -25.57 -11.26 14.66
N LEU A 1090 -25.98 -11.62 15.87
CA LEU A 1090 -26.98 -12.65 16.13
C LEU A 1090 -28.27 -11.96 16.59
N PHE A 1091 -29.37 -12.13 15.86
CA PHE A 1091 -30.68 -11.74 16.36
C PHE A 1091 -31.15 -12.80 17.36
N PHE A 1092 -31.64 -12.37 18.51
CA PHE A 1092 -32.25 -13.30 19.46
C PHE A 1092 -33.65 -12.84 19.86
N GLN A 1093 -34.52 -13.83 20.09
CA GLN A 1093 -35.83 -13.64 20.69
C GLN A 1093 -35.99 -14.60 21.87
N LEU A 1094 -36.17 -14.08 23.08
CA LEU A 1094 -36.56 -14.85 24.25
C LEU A 1094 -38.07 -14.74 24.46
N GLU A 1095 -38.79 -15.86 24.53
CA GLU A 1095 -40.22 -15.89 24.79
C GLU A 1095 -40.53 -16.76 26.01
N ALA A 1096 -41.30 -16.20 26.95
CA ALA A 1096 -41.84 -16.94 28.08
C ALA A 1096 -43.23 -17.50 27.73
N ASN A 1097 -43.37 -18.84 27.73
CA ASN A 1097 -44.59 -19.52 27.25
C ASN A 1097 -45.78 -19.45 28.21
N SER A 1098 -45.57 -19.13 29.49
CA SER A 1098 -46.65 -18.99 30.49
C SER A 1098 -46.45 -17.70 31.25
N LEU A 1099 -47.50 -16.88 31.33
CA LEU A 1099 -47.45 -15.53 31.89
C LEU A 1099 -48.47 -15.41 33.01
N CYS A 1100 -48.05 -14.95 34.17
CA CYS A 1100 -48.95 -14.47 35.21
C CYS A 1100 -48.77 -12.96 35.39
N SER A 1101 -49.81 -12.30 35.90
CA SER A 1101 -49.72 -10.91 36.32
C SER A 1101 -49.37 -10.89 37.82
N PRO A 1102 -48.51 -9.98 38.29
CA PRO A 1102 -48.32 -9.77 39.73
C PRO A 1102 -49.62 -9.42 40.45
N LYS A 1103 -50.69 -9.05 39.73
CA LYS A 1103 -52.03 -8.82 40.28
C LYS A 1103 -52.66 -10.05 40.94
N ASP A 1104 -52.21 -11.26 40.60
CA ASP A 1104 -52.69 -12.50 41.22
C ASP A 1104 -51.96 -12.81 42.54
N TYR A 1105 -51.05 -11.93 43.01
CA TYR A 1105 -50.21 -12.17 44.18
C TYR A 1105 -49.99 -10.92 45.05
N ASP A 1106 -50.25 -11.07 46.35
CA ASP A 1106 -50.10 -10.09 47.45
C ASP A 1106 -50.92 -8.78 47.33
N ALA A 1107 -51.81 -8.55 48.31
CA ALA A 1107 -52.63 -7.33 48.42
C ALA A 1107 -51.82 -6.04 48.66
N HIS A 1108 -50.50 -6.14 48.82
CA HIS A 1108 -49.59 -5.01 49.02
C HIS A 1108 -48.67 -4.71 47.82
N SER A 1109 -48.72 -5.52 46.75
CA SER A 1109 -47.94 -5.27 45.54
C SER A 1109 -48.60 -4.18 44.68
N GLN A 1110 -47.89 -3.07 44.44
CA GLN A 1110 -48.31 -2.04 43.46
C GLN A 1110 -47.88 -2.38 42.02
N ASP A 1111 -47.31 -3.57 41.80
CA ASP A 1111 -46.84 -4.00 40.49
C ASP A 1111 -48.01 -4.48 39.62
N THR A 1112 -48.26 -3.77 38.51
CA THR A 1112 -49.38 -4.06 37.60
C THR A 1112 -48.95 -4.69 36.28
N ARG A 1113 -47.65 -4.99 36.12
CA ARG A 1113 -47.05 -5.45 34.87
C ARG A 1113 -47.61 -6.83 34.50
N LYS A 1114 -47.46 -7.25 33.25
CA LYS A 1114 -47.67 -8.66 32.86
C LYS A 1114 -46.28 -9.16 32.50
N VAL A 1115 -45.86 -10.29 33.06
CA VAL A 1115 -44.51 -10.91 32.94
C VAL A 1115 -43.50 -10.45 33.99
N SER A 1116 -42.76 -11.39 34.59
CA SER A 1116 -41.69 -11.05 35.55
C SER A 1116 -40.52 -12.03 35.53
N LEU A 1117 -39.59 -11.80 34.60
CA LEU A 1117 -38.20 -12.22 34.70
C LEU A 1117 -37.33 -10.97 34.71
N GLN A 1118 -36.40 -10.85 35.64
CA GLN A 1118 -35.40 -9.78 35.60
C GLN A 1118 -34.18 -10.28 34.86
N LEU A 1119 -33.90 -9.72 33.67
CA LEU A 1119 -32.70 -10.06 32.90
C LEU A 1119 -31.51 -9.29 33.46
N ILE A 1120 -30.44 -10.01 33.81
CA ILE A 1120 -29.28 -9.44 34.50
C ILE A 1120 -28.02 -9.51 33.63
N GLU A 1121 -27.87 -10.55 32.81
CA GLU A 1121 -26.71 -10.70 31.93
C GLU A 1121 -27.08 -11.53 30.70
N LEU A 1122 -26.47 -11.19 29.56
CA LEU A 1122 -26.64 -11.90 28.28
C LEU A 1122 -25.32 -11.88 27.50
N GLY A 1123 -24.86 -13.06 27.04
CA GLY A 1123 -23.59 -13.14 26.33
C GLY A 1123 -23.16 -14.56 25.92
N PHE A 1124 -21.89 -14.67 25.55
CA PHE A 1124 -21.31 -15.89 24.96
C PHE A 1124 -20.25 -16.52 25.88
N TYR A 1125 -20.33 -17.83 26.15
CA TYR A 1125 -19.29 -18.56 26.89
C TYR A 1125 -18.50 -19.48 25.94
N SER A 1126 -17.18 -19.56 26.16
CA SER A 1126 -16.21 -20.29 25.33
C SER A 1126 -16.16 -21.79 25.60
#